data_AF-A0A7U3UN12-F1
#
_entry.id   AF-A0A7U3UN12-F1
#
_cell.length_a   1.000
_cell.length_b   1.000
_cell.length_c   1.000
_cell.angle_alpha   90.00
_cell.angle_beta   90.00
_cell.angle_gamma   90.00
#
_symmetry.space_group_name_H-M   'P 1'
#
loop_
_entity.id
_entity.type
_entity.pdbx_description
1 polymer ?
#
loop_
_entity_poly.entity_id
_entity_poly.type
_entity_poly.pdbx_seq_one_letter_code
_entity_poly.pdbx_strand_id
1 'polypeptide(L)'
;MPDTHFAADPAQTPVGVWTGSVRHDDQTDPYTISFAPDGTIALRTPVTVGTGTWVAGPPGRFSYELTEVFTPASGHAGHLEAHVEGRLDGSAHSGTGTARIYTPDGVLVHTTTAESAGERVGDRPAAWHALVGLGAPIRGRTLHRGDDGFDEAVSRRPGNGGRPEAVVVAADADDVAAAVRFAAEARRAVAVEPGGPAPADGAVLVVTADLTELAVDQRAATARIGAGLRWGEVLAAAAEHGLAPLRDLPADAGAADYLTGDASWARGAAAPASHDVRSLELVTADGLVRTTSPTREPDLFWAVRGGASGLGVLTGAEIGLAPALPADGGEPAGARPAAPHPHPHPNARRLAELKAAYDPHDLFRTHHSTPPSPTAGERGTTGMPLSTDPQSAMAELVKLAGAQAARADAERKVSPEVIRAVVDAGFARWRVPARWGGAERSHAELTAAVARLGEECSSTAWLASVAAYSARYVACMPEQGQADIWADGPDVLAAIVFKPLGTVVPVDGGFRLSGSWTYVSGVDHFDWALLTGPGPGPSAAGQPMRLFAVPRRDYAYEDTWSSLGMRATGSHTLVLDDVFVPEHRTCLREDAMRGALVGLPGYTQLSNPAVSGLMFVSPVLGAARAALAVAAQSVAVAPTGPRTHAGQPYQVDFARAAGEIDAAQLLLERAAAVADGDAVPPELARRNRRDCALALQMLIGAVDRLLRIGGTRAQDDGHPLQRYWRDVRSVSSHAVMQFEPAGLAFTEGLVGQP
;
A
#
# COMPACT_ATOMS: atom_id res chain seq x y z
N MET A 1 -6.42 21.24 46.56
CA MET A 1 -5.02 21.73 46.50
C MET A 1 -4.34 21.38 47.82
N PRO A 2 -3.05 21.00 47.84
CA PRO A 2 -2.00 21.40 46.88
C PRO A 2 -2.01 20.47 45.66
N ASP A 3 -1.96 20.92 44.41
CA ASP A 3 -1.06 21.88 43.78
C ASP A 3 0.41 21.60 44.08
N THR A 4 0.91 20.51 43.49
CA THR A 4 2.32 20.35 43.16
C THR A 4 2.45 19.61 41.83
N HIS A 5 2.52 20.38 40.74
CA HIS A 5 3.31 19.98 39.58
C HIS A 5 4.77 19.87 40.03
N PHE A 6 5.15 18.74 40.63
CA PHE A 6 6.55 18.34 40.64
C PHE A 6 6.85 17.89 39.21
N ALA A 7 7.70 18.63 38.51
CA ALA A 7 8.52 18.03 37.46
C ALA A 7 9.41 17.01 38.18
N ALA A 8 8.85 15.84 38.45
CA ALA A 8 9.48 14.83 39.26
C ALA A 8 10.65 14.25 38.45
N ASP A 9 11.81 14.22 39.07
CA ASP A 9 13.01 13.59 38.49
C ASP A 9 12.64 12.18 37.99
N PRO A 10 12.82 11.88 36.69
CA PRO A 10 12.54 10.55 36.13
C PRO A 10 13.29 9.43 36.85
N ALA A 11 14.42 9.74 37.48
CA ALA A 11 15.20 8.80 38.29
C ALA A 11 14.57 8.50 39.66
N GLN A 12 13.54 9.24 40.08
CA GLN A 12 12.93 9.15 41.41
C GLN A 12 11.43 8.79 41.36
N THR A 13 10.86 8.61 40.16
CA THR A 13 9.46 8.22 39.96
C THR A 13 9.31 6.95 39.13
N PRO A 14 8.26 6.14 39.36
CA PRO A 14 8.05 4.90 38.62
C PRO A 14 7.53 5.14 37.19
N VAL A 15 7.31 6.40 36.79
CA VAL A 15 6.76 6.75 35.47
C VAL A 15 7.60 6.13 34.35
N GLY A 16 6.98 5.30 33.51
CA GLY A 16 7.67 4.52 32.48
C GLY A 16 7.03 3.15 32.27
N VAL A 17 7.65 2.33 31.42
CA VAL A 17 7.28 0.93 31.20
C VAL A 17 8.34 0.05 31.87
N TRP A 18 7.91 -1.01 32.54
CA TRP A 18 8.77 -1.94 33.25
C TRP A 18 8.39 -3.37 32.90
N THR A 19 9.40 -4.21 32.68
CA THR A 19 9.21 -5.66 32.53
C THR A 19 9.81 -6.35 33.74
N GLY A 20 9.09 -7.33 34.28
CA GLY A 20 9.47 -7.96 35.52
C GLY A 20 8.76 -9.28 35.74
N SER A 21 8.80 -9.75 36.98
CA SER A 21 8.02 -10.89 37.42
C SER A 21 7.33 -10.62 38.75
N VAL A 22 6.08 -11.07 38.86
CA VAL A 22 5.37 -11.15 40.13
C VAL A 22 5.52 -12.57 40.64
N ARG A 23 5.99 -12.69 41.87
CA ARG A 23 5.96 -13.94 42.61
C ARG A 23 4.76 -13.94 43.54
N HIS A 24 3.92 -14.97 43.43
CA HIS A 24 2.81 -15.25 44.33
C HIS A 24 2.80 -16.76 44.59
N ASP A 25 2.66 -17.15 45.86
CA ASP A 25 2.81 -18.55 46.30
C ASP A 25 4.12 -19.20 45.73
N ASP A 26 4.02 -20.35 45.07
CA ASP A 26 5.12 -21.08 44.40
C ASP A 26 5.21 -20.77 42.88
N GLN A 27 4.50 -19.75 42.40
CA GLN A 27 4.44 -19.37 40.99
C GLN A 27 5.19 -18.06 40.73
N THR A 28 5.68 -17.91 39.50
CA THR A 28 6.36 -16.68 39.05
C THR A 28 5.85 -16.36 37.66
N ASP A 29 5.10 -15.29 37.55
CA ASP A 29 4.51 -14.84 36.29
C ASP A 29 5.26 -13.62 35.79
N PRO A 30 5.71 -13.61 34.51
CA PRO A 30 6.28 -12.41 33.94
C PRO A 30 5.18 -11.36 33.76
N TYR A 31 5.52 -10.08 33.90
CA TYR A 31 4.61 -8.99 33.62
C TYR A 31 5.31 -7.85 32.87
N THR A 32 4.49 -7.03 32.22
CA THR A 32 4.84 -5.70 31.77
C THR A 32 3.87 -4.71 32.41
N ILE A 33 4.38 -3.75 33.18
CA ILE A 33 3.59 -2.73 33.87
C ILE A 33 4.00 -1.35 33.37
N SER A 34 3.03 -0.44 33.22
CA SER A 34 3.31 0.96 32.95
C SER A 34 2.66 1.85 33.98
N PHE A 35 3.44 2.80 34.49
CA PHE A 35 3.00 3.87 35.36
C PHE A 35 2.94 5.16 34.54
N ALA A 36 1.74 5.73 34.42
CA ALA A 36 1.54 6.97 33.67
C ALA A 36 1.69 8.21 34.58
N PRO A 37 2.06 9.38 34.03
CA PRO A 37 2.22 10.61 34.83
C PRO A 37 0.94 11.09 35.54
N ASP A 38 -0.24 10.68 35.07
CA ASP A 38 -1.54 11.04 35.64
C ASP A 38 -1.98 10.15 36.81
N GLY A 39 -1.13 9.21 37.24
CA GLY A 39 -1.40 8.31 38.36
C GLY A 39 -2.05 6.99 37.95
N THR A 40 -2.26 6.72 36.65
CA THR A 40 -2.84 5.46 36.18
C THR A 40 -1.81 4.36 35.93
N ILE A 41 -2.26 3.11 35.99
CA ILE A 41 -1.45 1.90 35.76
C ILE A 41 -2.12 0.99 34.75
N ALA A 42 -1.31 0.42 33.86
CA ALA A 42 -1.69 -0.72 33.03
C ALA A 42 -0.70 -1.86 33.27
N LEU A 43 -1.21 -3.02 33.68
CA LEU A 43 -0.45 -4.27 33.82
C LEU A 43 -0.85 -5.22 32.71
N ARG A 44 0.13 -5.97 32.21
CA ARG A 44 -0.08 -7.11 31.35
C ARG A 44 0.76 -8.30 31.80
N THR A 45 0.15 -9.47 31.93
CA THR A 45 0.83 -10.76 32.08
C THR A 45 0.56 -11.63 30.83
N PRO A 46 1.14 -12.84 30.69
CA PRO A 46 0.80 -13.75 29.59
C PRO A 46 -0.68 -14.12 29.50
N VAL A 47 -1.43 -13.99 30.60
CA VAL A 47 -2.80 -14.51 30.73
C VAL A 47 -3.80 -13.49 31.26
N THR A 48 -3.36 -12.31 31.71
CA THR A 48 -4.21 -11.26 32.30
C THR A 48 -3.84 -9.88 31.79
N VAL A 49 -4.85 -9.00 31.82
CA VAL A 49 -4.67 -7.54 31.72
C VAL A 49 -5.22 -6.94 33.00
N GLY A 50 -4.48 -5.99 33.57
CA GLY A 50 -4.86 -5.27 34.77
C GLY A 50 -4.79 -3.77 34.59
N THR A 51 -5.61 -3.06 35.35
CA THR A 51 -5.60 -1.60 35.41
C THR A 51 -5.63 -1.14 36.86
N GLY A 52 -5.16 0.07 37.13
CA GLY A 52 -5.03 0.52 38.50
C GLY A 52 -4.55 1.95 38.64
N THR A 53 -4.15 2.30 39.86
CA THR A 53 -3.65 3.64 40.20
C THR A 53 -2.41 3.57 41.07
N TRP A 54 -1.45 4.46 40.86
CA TRP A 54 -0.26 4.60 41.68
C TRP A 54 -0.17 5.99 42.31
N VAL A 55 0.54 6.06 43.44
CA VAL A 55 0.80 7.30 44.16
C VAL A 55 2.28 7.37 44.52
N ALA A 56 2.87 8.56 44.37
CA ALA A 56 4.26 8.81 44.74
C ALA A 56 4.42 8.87 46.28
N GLY A 57 5.49 8.26 46.80
CA GLY A 57 5.93 8.36 48.19
C GLY A 57 7.16 9.26 48.34
N PRO A 58 7.92 9.13 49.45
CA PRO A 58 9.24 9.75 49.60
C PRO A 58 10.18 9.40 48.42
N PRO A 59 11.26 10.17 48.17
CA PRO A 59 12.15 9.95 47.02
C PRO A 59 12.53 8.47 46.80
N GLY A 60 12.20 7.95 45.61
CA GLY A 60 12.44 6.55 45.26
C GLY A 60 11.46 5.53 45.85
N ARG A 61 10.31 5.95 46.41
CA ARG A 61 9.22 5.07 46.88
C ARG A 61 7.89 5.44 46.23
N PHE A 62 7.03 4.45 46.06
CA PHE A 62 5.68 4.59 45.50
C PHE A 62 4.78 3.48 46.02
N SER A 63 3.47 3.61 45.88
CA SER A 63 2.52 2.53 46.10
C SER A 63 1.59 2.43 44.91
N TYR A 64 1.08 1.23 44.65
CA TYR A 64 0.06 1.03 43.62
C TYR A 64 -1.01 0.04 44.01
N GLU A 65 -2.20 0.29 43.47
CA GLU A 65 -3.35 -0.60 43.48
C GLU A 65 -3.65 -1.03 42.07
N LEU A 66 -3.96 -2.31 41.89
CA LEU A 66 -4.22 -2.91 40.59
C LEU A 66 -5.35 -3.93 40.71
N THR A 67 -6.26 -3.89 39.73
CA THR A 67 -7.24 -4.94 39.50
C THR A 67 -6.91 -5.66 38.19
N GLU A 68 -6.79 -6.99 38.24
CA GLU A 68 -6.63 -7.86 37.08
C GLU A 68 -7.88 -8.69 36.86
N VAL A 69 -8.25 -8.90 35.60
CA VAL A 69 -9.27 -9.88 35.23
C VAL A 69 -8.56 -11.06 34.60
N PHE A 70 -8.86 -12.27 35.07
CA PHE A 70 -8.25 -13.49 34.55
C PHE A 70 -9.31 -14.51 34.15
N THR A 71 -9.04 -15.24 33.08
CA THR A 71 -9.84 -16.39 32.65
C THR A 71 -9.01 -17.65 32.87
N PRO A 72 -9.22 -18.41 33.95
CA PRO A 72 -8.52 -19.66 34.17
C PRO A 72 -8.88 -20.68 33.07
N ALA A 73 -8.04 -21.70 32.87
CA ALA A 73 -8.25 -22.78 31.90
C ALA A 73 -9.60 -23.52 32.06
N SER A 74 -10.27 -23.36 33.21
CA SER A 74 -11.60 -23.87 33.53
C SER A 74 -12.76 -23.01 33.01
N GLY A 75 -12.50 -21.89 32.33
CA GLY A 75 -13.51 -21.08 31.63
C GLY A 75 -14.35 -20.13 32.48
N HIS A 76 -14.03 -19.92 33.76
CA HIS A 76 -14.79 -19.04 34.66
C HIS A 76 -13.96 -17.80 35.07
N ALA A 77 -14.27 -16.63 34.53
CA ALA A 77 -13.51 -15.39 34.76
C ALA A 77 -13.56 -14.93 36.22
N GLY A 78 -12.41 -14.63 36.84
CA GLY A 78 -12.31 -14.04 38.18
C GLY A 78 -11.60 -12.69 38.15
N HIS A 79 -11.48 -12.03 39.30
CA HIS A 79 -10.64 -10.82 39.42
C HIS A 79 -9.70 -10.88 40.61
N LEU A 80 -8.54 -10.24 40.47
CA LEU A 80 -7.51 -10.11 41.49
C LEU A 80 -7.35 -8.63 41.83
N GLU A 81 -7.28 -8.30 43.11
CA GLU A 81 -6.94 -6.97 43.60
C GLU A 81 -5.59 -7.02 44.32
N ALA A 82 -4.61 -6.26 43.86
CA ALA A 82 -3.30 -6.15 44.47
C ALA A 82 -3.05 -4.74 44.99
N HIS A 83 -2.46 -4.65 46.18
CA HIS A 83 -1.90 -3.42 46.73
C HIS A 83 -0.42 -3.66 47.04
N VAL A 84 0.47 -2.89 46.43
CA VAL A 84 1.93 -3.09 46.50
C VAL A 84 2.65 -1.80 46.85
N GLU A 85 3.58 -1.89 47.81
CA GLU A 85 4.52 -0.81 48.14
C GLU A 85 5.85 -1.05 47.41
N GLY A 86 6.26 -0.10 46.58
CA GLY A 86 7.43 -0.18 45.71
C GLY A 86 8.58 0.76 46.10
N ARG A 87 9.80 0.38 45.69
CA ARG A 87 11.04 1.15 45.77
C ARG A 87 11.76 1.12 44.42
N LEU A 88 12.40 2.23 44.07
CA LEU A 88 13.26 2.38 42.89
C LEU A 88 14.74 2.28 43.27
N ASP A 89 15.53 1.68 42.38
CA ASP A 89 16.99 1.60 42.43
C ASP A 89 17.54 1.78 41.01
N GLY A 90 17.76 3.04 40.62
CA GLY A 90 18.14 3.38 39.24
C GLY A 90 17.06 2.97 38.22
N SER A 91 17.41 2.03 37.34
CA SER A 91 16.51 1.48 36.31
C SER A 91 15.77 0.22 36.77
N ALA A 92 15.82 -0.15 38.05
CA ALA A 92 15.09 -1.29 38.62
C ALA A 92 14.07 -0.82 39.66
N HIS A 93 12.97 -1.56 39.80
CA HIS A 93 12.03 -1.41 40.90
C HIS A 93 11.82 -2.76 41.60
N SER A 94 11.50 -2.70 42.89
CA SER A 94 11.03 -3.85 43.66
C SER A 94 9.93 -3.42 44.63
N GLY A 95 9.00 -4.31 44.93
CA GLY A 95 7.89 -4.01 45.80
C GLY A 95 7.27 -5.26 46.40
N THR A 96 6.63 -5.10 47.55
CA THR A 96 5.92 -6.16 48.24
C THR A 96 4.55 -5.68 48.67
N GLY A 97 3.59 -6.60 48.67
CA GLY A 97 2.18 -6.25 48.81
C GLY A 97 1.28 -7.43 49.12
N THR A 98 -0.02 -7.17 49.09
CA THR A 98 -1.06 -8.19 49.28
C THR A 98 -1.89 -8.29 48.00
N ALA A 99 -2.11 -9.51 47.52
CA ALA A 99 -3.04 -9.82 46.44
C ALA A 99 -4.24 -10.62 46.98
N ARG A 100 -5.45 -10.23 46.56
CA ARG A 100 -6.73 -10.86 46.92
C ARG A 100 -7.39 -11.36 45.65
N ILE A 101 -7.82 -12.61 45.62
CA ILE A 101 -8.42 -13.25 44.44
C ILE A 101 -9.90 -13.51 44.71
N TYR A 102 -10.76 -13.08 43.78
CA TYR A 102 -12.21 -13.19 43.87
C TYR A 102 -12.79 -14.02 42.71
N THR A 103 -13.89 -14.72 42.97
CA THR A 103 -14.72 -15.36 41.95
C THR A 103 -15.42 -14.31 41.06
N PRO A 104 -15.99 -14.70 39.90
CA PRO A 104 -16.83 -13.79 39.10
C PRO A 104 -17.96 -13.12 39.88
N ASP A 105 -18.51 -13.83 40.87
CA ASP A 105 -19.61 -13.34 41.74
C ASP A 105 -19.11 -12.48 42.92
N GLY A 106 -17.81 -12.16 42.97
CA GLY A 106 -17.22 -11.27 43.98
C GLY A 106 -16.90 -11.92 45.33
N VAL A 107 -16.82 -13.25 45.40
CA VAL A 107 -16.46 -13.96 46.64
C VAL A 107 -14.95 -14.08 46.75
N LEU A 108 -14.36 -13.59 47.86
CA LEU A 108 -12.93 -13.73 48.15
C LEU A 108 -12.56 -15.21 48.32
N VAL A 109 -11.68 -15.71 47.47
CA VAL A 109 -11.23 -17.11 47.41
C VAL A 109 -9.89 -17.29 48.12
N HIS A 110 -8.96 -16.35 47.92
CA HIS A 110 -7.58 -16.48 48.39
C HIS A 110 -6.95 -15.12 48.68
N THR A 111 -5.99 -15.08 49.60
CA THR A 111 -5.17 -13.90 49.88
C THR A 111 -3.72 -14.34 50.02
N THR A 112 -2.82 -13.71 49.26
CA THR A 112 -1.41 -14.06 49.23
C THR A 112 -0.52 -12.82 49.21
N THR A 113 0.78 -13.02 49.46
CA THR A 113 1.80 -11.99 49.35
C THR A 113 2.19 -11.84 47.88
N ALA A 114 2.19 -10.61 47.38
CA ALA A 114 2.67 -10.28 46.04
C ALA A 114 4.05 -9.63 46.13
N GLU A 115 5.05 -10.20 45.47
CA GLU A 115 6.37 -9.60 45.31
C GLU A 115 6.56 -9.21 43.85
N SER A 116 6.72 -7.92 43.56
CA SER A 116 6.95 -7.41 42.20
C SER A 116 8.38 -6.91 42.07
N ALA A 117 9.11 -7.35 41.05
CA ALA A 117 10.40 -6.75 40.70
C ALA A 117 10.53 -6.63 39.18
N GLY A 118 11.10 -5.53 38.69
CA GLY A 118 11.22 -5.29 37.25
C GLY A 118 12.20 -4.20 36.87
N GLU A 119 12.61 -4.21 35.60
CA GLU A 119 13.55 -3.25 35.01
C GLU A 119 12.85 -2.35 33.99
N ARG A 120 13.33 -1.11 33.86
CA ARG A 120 12.75 -0.09 32.99
C ARG A 120 13.06 -0.38 31.52
N VAL A 121 12.02 -0.39 30.69
CA VAL A 121 12.08 -0.65 29.24
C VAL A 121 11.62 0.60 28.48
N GLY A 122 12.44 1.65 28.51
CA GLY A 122 12.25 2.86 27.70
C GLY A 122 11.28 3.93 28.26
N ASP A 123 11.13 5.03 27.49
CA ASP A 123 10.62 6.32 27.99
C ASP A 123 9.19 6.70 27.52
N ARG A 124 8.39 5.78 26.93
CA ARG A 124 7.07 6.12 26.36
C ARG A 124 5.88 5.38 27.04
N PRO A 125 5.46 5.79 28.26
CA PRO A 125 4.35 5.15 28.98
C PRO A 125 2.99 5.30 28.29
N ALA A 126 2.67 6.45 27.69
CA ALA A 126 1.31 6.73 27.18
C ALA A 126 0.86 5.84 26.01
N ALA A 127 1.76 5.52 25.07
CA ALA A 127 1.43 4.69 23.91
C ALA A 127 1.19 3.23 24.32
N TRP A 128 2.05 2.69 25.18
CA TRP A 128 1.91 1.33 25.72
C TRP A 128 0.68 1.19 26.62
N HIS A 129 0.41 2.19 27.47
CA HIS A 129 -0.75 2.20 28.35
C HIS A 129 -2.07 2.15 27.56
N ALA A 130 -2.19 2.95 26.49
CA ALA A 130 -3.35 2.92 25.61
C ALA A 130 -3.53 1.53 24.96
N LEU A 131 -2.45 0.94 24.45
CA LEU A 131 -2.46 -0.38 23.82
C LEU A 131 -2.93 -1.49 24.78
N VAL A 132 -2.40 -1.54 26.00
CA VAL A 132 -2.81 -2.54 26.99
C VAL A 132 -4.25 -2.31 27.46
N GLY A 133 -4.68 -1.04 27.58
CA GLY A 133 -6.05 -0.67 27.94
C GLY A 133 -7.12 -1.19 26.97
N LEU A 134 -6.77 -1.44 25.70
CA LEU A 134 -7.65 -2.07 24.71
C LEU A 134 -8.18 -3.44 25.17
N GLY A 135 -7.42 -4.19 25.97
CA GLY A 135 -7.82 -5.54 26.39
C GLY A 135 -8.96 -5.56 27.42
N ALA A 136 -9.13 -4.50 28.22
CA ALA A 136 -10.13 -4.45 29.28
C ALA A 136 -11.61 -4.54 28.81
N PRO A 137 -12.01 -3.89 27.69
CA PRO A 137 -13.38 -4.01 27.15
C PRO A 137 -13.60 -5.19 26.19
N ILE A 138 -12.58 -5.99 25.88
CA ILE A 138 -12.65 -7.07 24.86
C ILE A 138 -12.90 -8.42 25.54
N ARG A 139 -13.98 -9.10 25.15
CA ARG A 139 -14.31 -10.47 25.58
C ARG A 139 -13.46 -11.51 24.86
N GLY A 140 -13.17 -11.27 23.58
CA GLY A 140 -12.28 -12.07 22.75
C GLY A 140 -10.82 -11.96 23.17
N ARG A 141 -9.89 -12.19 22.23
CA ARG A 141 -8.45 -12.15 22.53
C ARG A 141 -7.82 -10.89 21.96
N THR A 142 -7.06 -10.19 22.79
CA THR A 142 -6.19 -9.10 22.34
C THR A 142 -4.75 -9.60 22.34
N LEU A 143 -4.13 -9.67 21.15
CA LEU A 143 -2.73 -10.09 20.98
C LEU A 143 -1.89 -8.86 20.61
N HIS A 144 -0.75 -8.73 21.26
CA HIS A 144 0.25 -7.68 21.05
C HIS A 144 1.51 -8.30 20.45
N ARG A 145 2.36 -7.45 19.88
CA ARG A 145 3.64 -7.90 19.31
C ARG A 145 4.47 -8.61 20.37
N GLY A 146 4.87 -9.85 20.07
CA GLY A 146 5.62 -10.71 20.98
C GLY A 146 4.77 -11.70 21.76
N ASP A 147 3.44 -11.65 21.62
CA ASP A 147 2.54 -12.62 22.22
C ASP A 147 2.54 -13.94 21.44
N ASP A 148 2.41 -15.04 22.18
CA ASP A 148 2.16 -16.34 21.58
C ASP A 148 0.85 -16.30 20.76
N GLY A 149 0.94 -16.70 19.49
CA GLY A 149 -0.18 -16.67 18.55
C GLY A 149 -0.39 -15.33 17.83
N PHE A 150 0.34 -14.25 18.18
CA PHE A 150 0.29 -12.99 17.42
C PHE A 150 0.71 -13.20 15.97
N ASP A 151 1.87 -13.83 15.77
CA ASP A 151 2.40 -14.09 14.44
C ASP A 151 1.48 -15.02 13.65
N GLU A 152 0.83 -16.00 14.28
CA GLU A 152 -0.16 -16.86 13.61
C GLU A 152 -1.39 -16.07 13.18
N ALA A 153 -1.94 -15.24 14.07
CA ALA A 153 -3.11 -14.42 13.78
C ALA A 153 -2.84 -13.41 12.64
N VAL A 154 -1.60 -12.91 12.54
CA VAL A 154 -1.13 -12.09 11.41
C VAL A 154 -0.83 -12.94 10.15
N SER A 155 -0.30 -14.16 10.32
CA SER A 155 0.16 -15.06 9.24
C SER A 155 -0.96 -15.82 8.53
N ARG A 156 -2.19 -15.83 9.07
CA ARG A 156 -3.38 -16.37 8.39
C ARG A 156 -3.71 -15.65 7.07
N ARG A 157 -2.97 -14.57 6.75
CA ARG A 157 -2.99 -13.82 5.51
C ARG A 157 -1.76 -14.12 4.61
N PRO A 158 -1.93 -14.40 3.31
CA PRO A 158 -0.81 -14.49 2.39
C PRO A 158 -0.19 -13.10 2.07
N GLY A 159 1.07 -12.89 2.46
CA GLY A 159 1.97 -11.84 1.93
C GLY A 159 2.01 -10.47 2.66
N ASN A 160 3.22 -9.88 2.73
CA ASN A 160 3.63 -8.61 3.36
C ASN A 160 2.50 -7.57 3.58
N GLY A 161 1.96 -7.54 4.79
CA GLY A 161 1.18 -6.43 5.33
C GLY A 161 2.04 -5.59 6.29
N GLY A 162 1.64 -4.33 6.49
CA GLY A 162 2.19 -3.53 7.58
C GLY A 162 2.02 -4.23 8.92
N ARG A 163 2.85 -3.84 9.86
CA ARG A 163 2.99 -4.48 11.16
C ARG A 163 1.90 -3.94 12.11
N PRO A 164 0.80 -4.68 12.39
CA PRO A 164 -0.16 -4.21 13.35
C PRO A 164 0.49 -4.04 14.72
N GLU A 165 -0.03 -3.10 15.49
CA GLU A 165 0.39 -2.86 16.87
C GLU A 165 -0.37 -3.77 17.84
N ALA A 166 -1.61 -4.10 17.49
CA ALA A 166 -2.48 -5.02 18.20
C ALA A 166 -3.36 -5.82 17.21
N VAL A 167 -3.70 -7.04 17.61
CA VAL A 167 -4.67 -7.91 16.95
C VAL A 167 -5.82 -8.16 17.92
N VAL A 168 -7.05 -7.92 17.48
CA VAL A 168 -8.27 -8.26 18.22
C VAL A 168 -8.94 -9.42 17.51
N VAL A 169 -8.89 -10.60 18.12
CA VAL A 169 -9.70 -11.75 17.70
C VAL A 169 -11.06 -11.60 18.35
N ALA A 170 -12.03 -11.11 17.58
CA ALA A 170 -13.35 -10.71 18.07
C ALA A 170 -14.25 -11.92 18.30
N ALA A 171 -14.81 -12.03 19.50
CA ALA A 171 -15.80 -13.05 19.84
C ALA A 171 -17.22 -12.64 19.41
N ASP A 172 -17.50 -11.34 19.34
CA ASP A 172 -18.79 -10.78 18.96
C ASP A 172 -18.64 -9.38 18.32
N ALA A 173 -19.77 -8.75 17.96
CA ALA A 173 -19.79 -7.42 17.35
C ALA A 173 -19.35 -6.31 18.33
N ASP A 174 -19.49 -6.51 19.64
CA ASP A 174 -19.10 -5.52 20.65
C ASP A 174 -17.57 -5.46 20.79
N ASP A 175 -16.87 -6.58 20.64
CA ASP A 175 -15.41 -6.63 20.53
C ASP A 175 -14.91 -5.83 19.32
N VAL A 176 -15.55 -6.01 18.16
CA VAL A 176 -15.23 -5.24 16.95
C VAL A 176 -15.46 -3.75 17.19
N ALA A 177 -16.56 -3.38 17.84
CA ALA A 177 -16.90 -2.01 18.18
C ALA A 177 -15.88 -1.38 19.14
N ALA A 178 -15.43 -2.11 20.17
CA ALA A 178 -14.39 -1.66 21.08
C ALA A 178 -13.04 -1.46 20.38
N ALA A 179 -12.65 -2.38 19.50
CA ALA A 179 -11.43 -2.25 18.69
C ALA A 179 -11.45 -1.02 17.77
N VAL A 180 -12.60 -0.76 17.13
CA VAL A 180 -12.78 0.40 16.25
C VAL A 180 -12.75 1.72 17.04
N ARG A 181 -13.42 1.80 18.21
CA ARG A 181 -13.37 2.99 19.07
C ARG A 181 -11.93 3.29 19.52
N PHE A 182 -11.22 2.28 19.97
CA PHE A 182 -9.81 2.42 20.35
C PHE A 182 -8.96 2.90 19.18
N ALA A 183 -9.11 2.31 17.99
CA ALA A 183 -8.37 2.73 16.82
C ALA A 183 -8.67 4.20 16.45
N ALA A 184 -9.93 4.64 16.57
CA ALA A 184 -10.33 6.02 16.33
C ALA A 184 -9.71 6.99 17.34
N GLU A 185 -9.75 6.66 18.64
CA GLU A 185 -9.12 7.45 19.71
C GLU A 185 -7.60 7.53 19.55
N ALA A 186 -6.96 6.39 19.26
CA ALA A 186 -5.52 6.26 19.04
C ALA A 186 -5.07 6.76 17.65
N ARG A 187 -6.01 7.17 16.79
CA ARG A 187 -5.76 7.60 15.40
C ARG A 187 -4.98 6.56 14.60
N ARG A 188 -5.31 5.28 14.78
CA ARG A 188 -4.75 4.14 14.07
C ARG A 188 -5.73 3.63 13.02
N ALA A 189 -5.22 3.11 11.90
CA ALA A 189 -6.05 2.47 10.90
C ALA A 189 -6.59 1.12 11.42
N VAL A 190 -7.76 0.72 10.92
CA VAL A 190 -8.34 -0.60 11.17
C VAL A 190 -8.17 -1.48 9.93
N ALA A 191 -7.73 -2.72 10.13
CA ALA A 191 -7.73 -3.77 9.12
C ALA A 191 -8.59 -4.94 9.58
N VAL A 192 -9.08 -5.76 8.63
CA VAL A 192 -10.02 -6.85 8.90
C VAL A 192 -9.52 -8.13 8.24
N GLU A 193 -9.69 -9.27 8.92
CA GLU A 193 -9.36 -10.60 8.43
C GLU A 193 -10.48 -11.60 8.84
N PRO A 194 -10.99 -12.45 7.93
CA PRO A 194 -10.70 -12.52 6.49
C PRO A 194 -11.38 -11.40 5.67
N GLY A 195 -10.95 -11.20 4.42
CA GLY A 195 -11.68 -10.39 3.44
C GLY A 195 -11.37 -8.88 3.45
N GLY A 196 -10.32 -8.44 4.15
CA GLY A 196 -9.89 -7.05 4.22
C GLY A 196 -8.49 -6.76 3.63
N PRO A 197 -8.20 -5.49 3.32
CA PRO A 197 -6.89 -5.04 2.84
C PRO A 197 -5.82 -5.11 3.95
N ALA A 198 -4.54 -4.98 3.58
CA ALA A 198 -3.45 -5.22 4.52
C ALA A 198 -3.45 -4.21 5.67
N PRO A 199 -3.15 -4.62 6.92
CA PRO A 199 -2.91 -3.67 8.00
C PRO A 199 -1.79 -2.71 7.60
N ALA A 200 -1.95 -1.42 7.91
CA ALA A 200 -0.86 -0.46 7.87
C ALA A 200 0.06 -0.68 9.08
N ASP A 201 1.28 -0.14 9.04
CA ASP A 201 2.16 -0.14 10.22
C ASP A 201 1.48 0.62 11.37
N GLY A 202 1.41 -0.02 12.55
CA GLY A 202 0.73 0.53 13.72
C GLY A 202 -0.81 0.41 13.69
N ALA A 203 -1.38 -0.33 12.73
CA ALA A 203 -2.83 -0.56 12.68
C ALA A 203 -3.33 -1.50 13.78
N VAL A 204 -4.64 -1.48 14.00
CA VAL A 204 -5.36 -2.51 14.77
C VAL A 204 -5.93 -3.51 13.77
N LEU A 205 -5.54 -4.77 13.87
CA LEU A 205 -6.07 -5.85 13.04
C LEU A 205 -7.23 -6.53 13.77
N VAL A 206 -8.42 -6.52 13.16
CA VAL A 206 -9.61 -7.21 13.67
C VAL A 206 -9.77 -8.54 12.94
N VAL A 207 -9.73 -9.65 13.67
CA VAL A 207 -9.94 -10.99 13.14
C VAL A 207 -11.36 -11.44 13.48
N THR A 208 -12.20 -11.67 12.46
CA THR A 208 -13.61 -12.05 12.59
C THR A 208 -13.86 -13.55 12.43
N ALA A 209 -12.80 -14.36 12.41
CA ALA A 209 -12.89 -15.81 12.19
C ALA A 209 -13.79 -16.54 13.20
N ASP A 210 -13.96 -16.02 14.42
CA ASP A 210 -14.80 -16.61 15.46
C ASP A 210 -16.28 -16.18 15.36
N LEU A 211 -16.63 -15.24 14.46
CA LEU A 211 -18.00 -14.80 14.20
C LEU A 211 -18.75 -15.82 13.31
N THR A 212 -19.04 -16.99 13.87
CA THR A 212 -19.55 -18.18 13.14
C THR A 212 -21.05 -18.44 13.32
N GLU A 213 -21.84 -17.41 13.67
CA GLU A 213 -23.30 -17.53 13.78
C GLU A 213 -23.93 -18.07 12.49
N LEU A 214 -24.66 -19.19 12.56
CA LEU A 214 -25.37 -19.78 11.43
C LEU A 214 -26.77 -20.24 11.85
N ALA A 215 -27.81 -19.66 11.25
CA ALA A 215 -29.18 -20.10 11.47
C ALA A 215 -29.97 -20.07 10.16
N VAL A 216 -30.63 -21.18 9.81
CA VAL A 216 -31.46 -21.30 8.61
C VAL A 216 -32.93 -21.30 8.99
N ASP A 217 -33.73 -20.40 8.42
CA ASP A 217 -35.19 -20.41 8.50
C ASP A 217 -35.77 -21.03 7.22
N GLN A 218 -36.19 -22.29 7.33
CA GLN A 218 -36.78 -23.02 6.22
C GLN A 218 -38.09 -22.40 5.71
N ARG A 219 -38.90 -21.78 6.59
CA ARG A 219 -40.20 -21.19 6.21
C ARG A 219 -40.02 -19.86 5.51
N ALA A 220 -39.11 -19.03 5.99
CA ALA A 220 -38.80 -17.73 5.39
C ALA A 220 -37.83 -17.83 4.19
N ALA A 221 -37.26 -19.02 3.98
CA ALA A 221 -36.19 -19.30 3.03
C ALA A 221 -35.05 -18.29 3.19
N THR A 222 -34.50 -18.20 4.41
CA THR A 222 -33.37 -17.33 4.75
C THR A 222 -32.30 -18.04 5.55
N ALA A 223 -31.10 -17.48 5.54
CA ALA A 223 -30.06 -17.79 6.50
C ALA A 223 -29.48 -16.52 7.13
N ARG A 224 -29.31 -16.52 8.45
CA ARG A 224 -28.45 -15.60 9.18
C ARG A 224 -27.06 -16.21 9.22
N ILE A 225 -26.07 -15.47 8.71
CA ILE A 225 -24.68 -15.93 8.59
C ILE A 225 -23.72 -14.90 9.21
N GLY A 226 -22.79 -15.36 10.02
CA GLY A 226 -21.70 -14.58 10.58
C GLY A 226 -20.53 -14.44 9.60
N ALA A 227 -19.73 -13.38 9.78
CA ALA A 227 -18.62 -13.06 8.87
C ALA A 227 -17.48 -14.10 8.86
N GLY A 228 -17.35 -14.92 9.91
CA GLY A 228 -16.30 -15.93 10.06
C GLY A 228 -16.57 -17.26 9.36
N LEU A 229 -17.81 -17.50 8.91
CA LEU A 229 -18.20 -18.76 8.27
C LEU A 229 -17.50 -19.00 6.92
N ARG A 230 -17.32 -20.27 6.54
CA ARG A 230 -16.97 -20.69 5.19
C ARG A 230 -18.23 -21.02 4.38
N TRP A 231 -18.16 -20.81 3.06
CA TRP A 231 -19.32 -21.04 2.19
C TRP A 231 -19.79 -22.49 2.21
N GLY A 232 -18.87 -23.46 2.34
CA GLY A 232 -19.20 -24.87 2.50
C GLY A 232 -20.09 -25.17 3.72
N GLU A 233 -19.92 -24.42 4.81
CA GLU A 233 -20.75 -24.57 6.02
C GLU A 233 -22.17 -24.05 5.79
N VAL A 234 -22.30 -22.93 5.07
CA VAL A 234 -23.60 -22.36 4.68
C VAL A 234 -24.33 -23.31 3.71
N LEU A 235 -23.62 -23.89 2.74
CA LEU A 235 -24.16 -24.87 1.81
C LEU A 235 -24.67 -26.12 2.53
N ALA A 236 -23.88 -26.66 3.47
CA ALA A 236 -24.26 -27.84 4.24
C ALA A 236 -25.52 -27.58 5.09
N ALA A 237 -25.57 -26.47 5.81
CA ALA A 237 -26.72 -26.13 6.64
C ALA A 237 -28.00 -25.86 5.82
N ALA A 238 -27.90 -25.18 4.68
CA ALA A 238 -29.06 -24.95 3.82
C ALA A 238 -29.60 -26.27 3.24
N ALA A 239 -28.71 -27.19 2.86
CA ALA A 239 -29.08 -28.48 2.28
C ALA A 239 -29.89 -29.37 3.23
N GLU A 240 -29.63 -29.31 4.55
CA GLU A 240 -30.43 -30.02 5.57
C GLU A 240 -31.92 -29.64 5.53
N HIS A 241 -32.23 -28.43 5.07
CA HIS A 241 -33.58 -27.89 4.95
C HIS A 241 -34.16 -28.01 3.54
N GLY A 242 -33.48 -28.70 2.62
CA GLY A 242 -33.87 -28.78 1.20
C GLY A 242 -33.72 -27.46 0.46
N LEU A 243 -32.88 -26.56 0.97
CA LEU A 243 -32.61 -25.25 0.43
C LEU A 243 -31.16 -25.15 -0.07
N ALA A 244 -30.89 -24.16 -0.90
CA ALA A 244 -29.56 -23.80 -1.36
C ALA A 244 -29.46 -22.27 -1.39
N PRO A 245 -28.27 -21.70 -1.09
CA PRO A 245 -27.98 -20.32 -1.45
C PRO A 245 -28.19 -20.11 -2.94
N LEU A 246 -28.65 -18.92 -3.32
CA LEU A 246 -28.97 -18.59 -4.71
C LEU A 246 -27.73 -18.52 -5.64
N ARG A 247 -26.52 -18.64 -5.08
CA ARG A 247 -25.24 -18.66 -5.82
C ARG A 247 -24.28 -19.72 -5.28
N ASP A 248 -23.59 -20.39 -6.20
CA ASP A 248 -22.47 -21.29 -5.90
C ASP A 248 -21.15 -20.52 -5.82
N LEU A 249 -20.53 -20.51 -4.64
CA LEU A 249 -19.12 -20.15 -4.44
C LEU A 249 -18.31 -21.40 -4.10
N PRO A 250 -16.98 -21.37 -4.30
CA PRO A 250 -16.09 -22.40 -3.78
C PRO A 250 -16.33 -22.62 -2.28
N ALA A 251 -16.36 -23.87 -1.83
CA ALA A 251 -16.68 -24.22 -0.44
C ALA A 251 -15.69 -23.61 0.58
N ASP A 252 -14.48 -23.29 0.16
CA ASP A 252 -13.42 -22.67 0.95
C ASP A 252 -13.48 -21.13 1.02
N ALA A 253 -14.34 -20.49 0.21
CA ALA A 253 -14.55 -19.05 0.26
C ALA A 253 -15.12 -18.59 1.61
N GLY A 254 -14.71 -17.42 2.11
CA GLY A 254 -15.28 -16.84 3.32
C GLY A 254 -16.67 -16.26 3.08
N ALA A 255 -17.57 -16.36 4.05
CA ALA A 255 -18.89 -15.73 4.00
C ALA A 255 -18.78 -14.20 3.87
N ALA A 256 -17.78 -13.58 4.51
CA ALA A 256 -17.48 -12.17 4.31
C ALA A 256 -17.15 -11.82 2.84
N ASP A 257 -16.49 -12.71 2.09
CA ASP A 257 -16.17 -12.51 0.67
C ASP A 257 -17.44 -12.52 -0.20
N TYR A 258 -18.43 -13.35 0.17
CA TYR A 258 -19.76 -13.34 -0.44
C TYR A 258 -20.52 -12.03 -0.16
N LEU A 259 -20.50 -11.57 1.10
CA LEU A 259 -21.25 -10.40 1.56
C LEU A 259 -20.71 -9.07 1.03
N THR A 260 -19.40 -9.03 0.77
CA THR A 260 -18.71 -7.88 0.18
C THR A 260 -18.71 -7.96 -1.36
N GLY A 261 -18.53 -9.13 -1.97
CA GLY A 261 -18.38 -9.26 -3.42
C GLY A 261 -17.07 -8.65 -3.95
N ASP A 262 -16.81 -8.73 -5.26
CA ASP A 262 -15.71 -7.98 -5.89
C ASP A 262 -16.20 -6.57 -6.29
N ALA A 263 -15.32 -5.57 -6.24
CA ALA A 263 -15.68 -4.16 -6.52
C ALA A 263 -16.03 -3.88 -8.00
N SER A 264 -16.46 -4.90 -8.76
CA SER A 264 -16.82 -4.87 -10.18
C SER A 264 -18.10 -4.07 -10.48
N TRP A 265 -19.06 -4.00 -9.55
CA TRP A 265 -20.31 -3.25 -9.74
C TRP A 265 -20.16 -1.73 -9.57
N ALA A 266 -19.19 -1.27 -8.76
CA ALA A 266 -18.78 0.13 -8.72
C ALA A 266 -18.20 0.60 -10.08
N ARG A 267 -17.92 -0.36 -10.98
CA ARG A 267 -17.44 -0.21 -12.36
C ARG A 267 -18.54 -0.46 -13.42
N GLY A 268 -19.83 -0.39 -13.05
CA GLY A 268 -20.95 -0.44 -14.01
C GLY A 268 -21.41 -1.84 -14.45
N ALA A 269 -20.86 -2.92 -13.89
CA ALA A 269 -21.45 -4.24 -14.03
C ALA A 269 -22.73 -4.35 -13.18
N ALA A 270 -23.77 -5.05 -13.66
CA ALA A 270 -24.88 -5.44 -12.79
C ALA A 270 -24.30 -6.22 -11.61
N ALA A 271 -24.51 -5.78 -10.37
CA ALA A 271 -23.94 -6.40 -9.16
C ALA A 271 -24.53 -7.81 -8.97
N PRO A 272 -23.84 -8.90 -9.31
CA PRO A 272 -24.45 -10.23 -9.24
C PRO A 272 -24.42 -10.79 -7.81
N ALA A 273 -23.63 -10.19 -6.90
CA ALA A 273 -23.31 -10.76 -5.59
C ALA A 273 -24.27 -10.37 -4.45
N SER A 274 -25.20 -9.43 -4.66
CA SER A 274 -25.91 -8.77 -3.55
C SER A 274 -27.43 -8.60 -3.74
N HIS A 275 -28.01 -9.30 -4.72
CA HIS A 275 -29.46 -9.34 -4.92
C HIS A 275 -30.19 -10.12 -3.83
N ASP A 276 -29.53 -11.10 -3.21
CA ASP A 276 -30.16 -12.02 -2.27
C ASP A 276 -29.88 -11.67 -0.80
N VAL A 277 -29.00 -10.70 -0.55
CA VAL A 277 -28.75 -10.14 0.78
C VAL A 277 -29.96 -9.29 1.19
N ARG A 278 -30.58 -9.64 2.31
CA ARG A 278 -31.75 -8.95 2.88
C ARG A 278 -31.34 -7.87 3.89
N SER A 279 -30.31 -8.13 4.69
CA SER A 279 -29.73 -7.16 5.61
C SER A 279 -28.26 -7.48 5.93
N LEU A 280 -27.51 -6.45 6.30
CA LEU A 280 -26.11 -6.54 6.74
C LEU A 280 -25.98 -5.98 8.15
N GLU A 281 -25.10 -6.58 8.95
CA GLU A 281 -24.66 -6.07 10.24
C GLU A 281 -23.18 -5.70 10.16
N LEU A 282 -22.85 -4.49 10.61
CA LEU A 282 -21.50 -3.95 10.54
C LEU A 282 -21.18 -2.97 11.67
N VAL A 283 -19.90 -2.81 11.93
CA VAL A 283 -19.34 -1.77 12.82
C VAL A 283 -18.63 -0.71 11.98
N THR A 284 -19.12 0.52 12.07
CA THR A 284 -18.65 1.73 11.38
C THR A 284 -17.61 2.51 12.20
N ALA A 285 -17.02 3.56 11.65
CA ALA A 285 -15.84 4.22 12.24
C ALA A 285 -16.11 4.97 13.56
N ASP A 286 -17.37 5.26 13.84
CA ASP A 286 -17.85 5.75 15.14
C ASP A 286 -17.97 4.65 16.21
N GLY A 287 -17.67 3.40 15.86
CA GLY A 287 -17.73 2.25 16.74
C GLY A 287 -19.14 1.84 17.13
N LEU A 288 -20.14 2.13 16.29
CA LEU A 288 -21.52 1.69 16.47
C LEU A 288 -21.83 0.44 15.65
N VAL A 289 -22.48 -0.54 16.27
CA VAL A 289 -23.07 -1.70 15.57
C VAL A 289 -24.33 -1.24 14.85
N ARG A 290 -24.37 -1.41 13.53
CA ARG A 290 -25.47 -1.01 12.65
C ARG A 290 -26.03 -2.23 11.94
N THR A 291 -27.36 -2.28 11.82
CA THR A 291 -28.06 -3.18 10.90
C THR A 291 -28.64 -2.36 9.76
N THR A 292 -28.25 -2.67 8.53
CA THR A 292 -28.65 -1.92 7.34
C THR A 292 -29.34 -2.84 6.32
N SER A 293 -30.35 -2.31 5.63
CA SER A 293 -31.24 -3.05 4.72
C SER A 293 -31.79 -2.11 3.64
N PRO A 294 -32.56 -2.60 2.64
CA PRO A 294 -33.20 -1.71 1.66
C PRO A 294 -34.15 -0.68 2.29
N THR A 295 -34.60 -0.91 3.52
CA THR A 295 -35.55 -0.06 4.25
C THR A 295 -34.93 0.66 5.46
N ARG A 296 -33.71 0.29 5.86
CA ARG A 296 -33.00 0.85 7.02
C ARG A 296 -31.59 1.26 6.63
N GLU A 297 -31.31 2.55 6.63
CA GLU A 297 -30.06 3.13 6.11
C GLU A 297 -29.74 2.64 4.68
N PRO A 298 -30.67 2.84 3.71
CA PRO A 298 -30.58 2.23 2.38
C PRO A 298 -29.33 2.65 1.60
N ASP A 299 -28.76 3.83 1.88
CA ASP A 299 -27.52 4.29 1.26
C ASP A 299 -26.29 3.54 1.81
N LEU A 300 -26.24 3.29 3.11
CA LEU A 300 -25.20 2.44 3.72
C LEU A 300 -25.33 1.00 3.24
N PHE A 301 -26.56 0.46 3.21
CA PHE A 301 -26.85 -0.87 2.67
C PHE A 301 -26.44 -1.00 1.21
N TRP A 302 -26.70 0.05 0.41
CA TRP A 302 -26.29 0.11 -0.98
C TRP A 302 -24.76 0.11 -1.12
N ALA A 303 -24.05 0.87 -0.29
CA ALA A 303 -22.60 0.99 -0.38
C ALA A 303 -21.86 -0.28 0.06
N VAL A 304 -22.28 -0.91 1.17
CA VAL A 304 -21.58 -2.05 1.77
C VAL A 304 -21.76 -3.35 0.96
N ARG A 305 -22.91 -3.53 0.29
CA ARG A 305 -23.25 -4.68 -0.59
C ARG A 305 -22.39 -4.83 -1.86
N GLY A 306 -21.29 -4.11 -1.90
CA GLY A 306 -20.58 -3.76 -3.10
C GLY A 306 -19.08 -3.55 -2.89
N GLY A 307 -18.48 -4.35 -2.04
CA GLY A 307 -17.04 -4.35 -1.84
C GLY A 307 -16.59 -3.04 -1.23
N ALA A 308 -17.40 -2.43 -0.36
CA ALA A 308 -16.98 -1.28 0.43
C ALA A 308 -16.80 -1.71 1.90
N SER A 309 -15.89 -2.65 2.15
CA SER A 309 -15.31 -2.83 3.49
C SER A 309 -14.50 -1.59 3.94
N GLY A 310 -14.47 -0.54 3.12
CA GLY A 310 -14.05 0.81 3.47
C GLY A 310 -15.06 1.63 4.27
N LEU A 311 -16.24 1.12 4.64
CA LEU A 311 -17.21 1.87 5.49
C LEU A 311 -17.43 1.24 6.87
N GLY A 312 -16.93 0.03 7.09
CA GLY A 312 -17.06 -0.67 8.36
C GLY A 312 -16.63 -2.14 8.28
N VAL A 313 -16.53 -2.77 9.45
CA VAL A 313 -16.25 -4.20 9.62
C VAL A 313 -17.58 -4.96 9.61
N LEU A 314 -17.78 -5.89 8.67
CA LEU A 314 -18.95 -6.76 8.67
C LEU A 314 -18.87 -7.78 9.81
N THR A 315 -19.97 -7.98 10.52
CA THR A 315 -20.10 -8.98 11.59
C THR A 315 -21.08 -10.10 11.20
N GLY A 316 -22.07 -9.81 10.35
CA GLY A 316 -22.96 -10.83 9.81
C GLY A 316 -23.96 -10.29 8.78
N ALA A 317 -24.82 -11.17 8.25
CA ALA A 317 -25.84 -10.83 7.27
C ALA A 317 -27.04 -11.78 7.28
N GLU A 318 -28.16 -11.33 6.73
CA GLU A 318 -29.28 -12.20 6.36
C GLU A 318 -29.34 -12.35 4.83
N ILE A 319 -29.41 -13.58 4.34
CA ILE A 319 -29.46 -13.92 2.92
C ILE A 319 -30.72 -14.72 2.58
N GLY A 320 -31.20 -14.61 1.35
CA GLY A 320 -32.26 -15.45 0.79
C GLY A 320 -31.74 -16.81 0.30
N LEU A 321 -32.57 -17.84 0.44
CA LEU A 321 -32.33 -19.19 -0.03
C LEU A 321 -33.41 -19.61 -1.05
N ALA A 322 -33.12 -20.61 -1.87
CA ALA A 322 -34.05 -21.22 -2.83
C ALA A 322 -34.13 -22.74 -2.65
N PRO A 323 -35.19 -23.41 -3.14
CA PRO A 323 -35.25 -24.87 -3.14
C PRO A 323 -34.07 -25.51 -3.88
N ALA A 324 -33.43 -26.51 -3.27
CA ALA A 324 -32.33 -27.25 -3.89
C ALA A 324 -32.82 -28.08 -5.09
N LEU A 325 -32.13 -27.99 -6.23
CA LEU A 325 -32.43 -28.82 -7.42
C LEU A 325 -31.90 -30.26 -7.22
N PRO A 326 -32.55 -31.30 -7.78
CA PRO A 326 -32.03 -32.66 -7.76
C PRO A 326 -30.67 -32.75 -8.45
N ALA A 327 -29.75 -33.52 -7.87
CA ALA A 327 -28.40 -33.71 -8.39
C ALA A 327 -28.39 -34.59 -9.65
N ASP A 328 -28.76 -34.00 -10.80
CA ASP A 328 -28.56 -34.60 -12.11
C ASP A 328 -27.28 -34.00 -12.71
N GLY A 329 -26.29 -34.86 -13.00
CA GLY A 329 -24.91 -34.50 -13.36
C GLY A 329 -24.73 -33.76 -14.70
N GLY A 330 -25.20 -32.52 -14.79
CA GLY A 330 -24.88 -31.57 -15.86
C GLY A 330 -23.81 -30.57 -15.40
N GLU A 331 -22.82 -30.30 -16.25
CA GLU A 331 -21.81 -29.26 -16.05
C GLU A 331 -22.41 -27.93 -15.55
N PRO A 332 -21.70 -27.17 -14.70
CA PRO A 332 -22.15 -25.85 -14.30
C PRO A 332 -22.28 -24.96 -15.55
N ALA A 333 -23.43 -24.32 -15.70
CA ALA A 333 -23.73 -23.40 -16.79
C ALA A 333 -22.62 -22.35 -16.90
N GLY A 334 -21.95 -22.32 -18.05
CA GLY A 334 -20.82 -21.44 -18.32
C GLY A 334 -21.16 -19.97 -18.04
N ALA A 335 -20.22 -19.28 -17.40
CA ALA A 335 -20.26 -17.84 -17.22
C ALA A 335 -20.57 -17.16 -18.55
N ARG A 336 -21.69 -16.43 -18.62
CA ARG A 336 -21.97 -15.55 -19.76
C ARG A 336 -20.90 -14.47 -19.81
N PRO A 337 -20.22 -14.25 -20.95
CA PRO A 337 -19.29 -13.13 -21.06
C PRO A 337 -20.05 -11.81 -20.92
N ALA A 338 -19.54 -10.93 -20.06
CA ALA A 338 -20.00 -9.55 -19.97
C ALA A 338 -19.61 -8.81 -21.26
N ALA A 339 -20.59 -8.19 -21.92
CA ALA A 339 -20.34 -7.33 -23.08
C ALA A 339 -19.64 -6.04 -22.62
N PRO A 340 -18.67 -5.50 -23.38
CA PRO A 340 -18.06 -4.22 -23.06
C PRO A 340 -18.98 -3.08 -23.51
N HIS A 341 -19.27 -2.14 -22.62
CA HIS A 341 -19.84 -0.84 -22.97
C HIS A 341 -19.06 0.30 -22.31
N PRO A 342 -18.78 1.40 -23.04
CA PRO A 342 -18.12 2.59 -22.52
C PRO A 342 -19.15 3.58 -21.94
N HIS A 343 -18.73 4.39 -20.95
CA HIS A 343 -19.29 5.66 -20.39
C HIS A 343 -19.33 5.67 -18.83
N PRO A 344 -19.13 6.84 -18.18
CA PRO A 344 -18.80 6.97 -16.75
C PRO A 344 -20.02 6.77 -15.83
N HIS A 345 -19.82 6.31 -14.58
CA HIS A 345 -20.94 6.04 -13.66
C HIS A 345 -21.03 7.01 -12.46
N PRO A 346 -22.23 7.54 -12.11
CA PRO A 346 -22.51 8.51 -11.02
C PRO A 346 -22.27 8.04 -9.56
N ASN A 347 -21.69 6.86 -9.33
CA ASN A 347 -21.64 6.23 -8.00
C ASN A 347 -20.44 6.64 -7.14
N ALA A 348 -19.34 7.14 -7.74
CA ALA A 348 -18.12 7.49 -7.01
C ALA A 348 -18.32 8.68 -6.05
N ARG A 349 -19.04 9.71 -6.49
CA ARG A 349 -19.40 10.86 -5.66
C ARG A 349 -20.29 10.47 -4.48
N ARG A 350 -21.33 9.67 -4.73
CA ARG A 350 -22.23 9.15 -3.70
C ARG A 350 -21.45 8.34 -2.65
N LEU A 351 -20.45 7.57 -3.08
CA LEU A 351 -19.61 6.78 -2.18
C LEU A 351 -18.65 7.67 -1.35
N ALA A 352 -18.09 8.75 -1.92
CA ALA A 352 -17.28 9.71 -1.18
C ALA A 352 -18.12 10.50 -0.14
N GLU A 353 -19.35 10.87 -0.46
CA GLU A 353 -20.29 11.51 0.47
C GLU A 353 -20.64 10.56 1.64
N LEU A 354 -20.87 9.28 1.36
CA LEU A 354 -21.09 8.26 2.40
C LEU A 354 -19.84 7.99 3.24
N LYS A 355 -18.65 8.00 2.62
CA LYS A 355 -17.38 7.91 3.35
C LYS A 355 -17.21 9.08 4.31
N ALA A 356 -17.49 10.31 3.87
CA ALA A 356 -17.45 11.49 4.74
C ALA A 356 -18.41 11.37 5.94
N ALA A 357 -19.58 10.79 5.73
CA ALA A 357 -20.59 10.64 6.77
C ALA A 357 -20.27 9.54 7.80
N TYR A 358 -19.77 8.39 7.35
CA TYR A 358 -19.62 7.19 8.18
C TYR A 358 -18.16 6.90 8.60
N ASP A 359 -17.18 7.50 7.94
CA ASP A 359 -15.75 7.42 8.27
C ASP A 359 -15.02 8.74 7.95
N PRO A 360 -15.36 9.84 8.65
CA PRO A 360 -14.81 11.17 8.38
C PRO A 360 -13.29 11.28 8.60
N HIS A 361 -12.68 10.28 9.25
CA HIS A 361 -11.26 10.25 9.62
C HIS A 361 -10.46 9.19 8.86
N ASP A 362 -11.06 8.53 7.87
CA ASP A 362 -10.44 7.47 7.06
C ASP A 362 -9.82 6.34 7.91
N LEU A 363 -10.55 5.87 8.92
CA LEU A 363 -10.17 4.74 9.75
C LEU A 363 -10.03 3.45 8.93
N PHE A 364 -10.91 3.26 7.95
CA PHE A 364 -10.90 2.12 7.01
C PHE A 364 -10.25 2.52 5.68
N ARG A 365 -9.01 3.03 5.74
CA ARG A 365 -8.26 3.65 4.64
C ARG A 365 -7.86 2.70 3.50
N THR A 366 -7.90 1.41 3.77
CA THR A 366 -7.11 0.41 3.06
C THR A 366 -7.88 -0.24 1.89
N HIS A 367 -9.17 0.08 1.71
CA HIS A 367 -9.97 -0.49 0.62
C HIS A 367 -9.90 0.33 -0.67
N HIS A 368 -9.26 -0.22 -1.71
CA HIS A 368 -8.86 0.48 -2.95
C HIS A 368 -10.00 1.02 -3.85
N SER A 369 -11.25 0.74 -3.51
CA SER A 369 -12.43 1.09 -4.33
C SER A 369 -13.31 2.20 -3.73
N THR A 370 -12.97 2.68 -2.53
CA THR A 370 -13.71 3.74 -1.83
C THR A 370 -12.83 4.99 -1.74
N PRO A 371 -13.24 6.15 -2.29
CA PRO A 371 -12.50 7.39 -2.15
C PRO A 371 -12.31 7.76 -0.66
N PRO A 372 -11.19 8.38 -0.25
CA PRO A 372 -11.01 8.88 1.11
C PRO A 372 -12.01 10.00 1.43
N SER A 373 -12.25 10.23 2.72
CA SER A 373 -13.12 11.30 3.19
C SER A 373 -12.55 12.69 2.84
N PRO A 374 -13.33 13.59 2.20
CA PRO A 374 -12.90 14.95 1.89
C PRO A 374 -12.66 15.84 3.12
N THR A 375 -13.09 15.43 4.32
CA THR A 375 -12.92 16.19 5.57
C THR A 375 -11.74 15.72 6.41
N ALA A 376 -11.05 14.65 6.01
CA ALA A 376 -9.87 14.16 6.72
C ALA A 376 -8.71 15.15 6.53
N GLY A 377 -8.50 16.03 7.51
CA GLY A 377 -7.33 16.90 7.56
C GLY A 377 -6.04 16.06 7.49
N GLU A 378 -5.10 16.52 6.68
CA GLU A 378 -3.81 15.88 6.43
C GLU A 378 -3.11 15.54 7.75
N ARG A 379 -2.83 14.24 7.96
CA ARG A 379 -1.84 13.80 8.93
C ARG A 379 -0.72 13.10 8.19
N GLY A 380 0.43 13.76 8.25
CA GLY A 380 1.69 13.33 7.68
C GLY A 380 2.08 11.92 8.09
N THR A 381 2.73 11.25 7.17
CA THR A 381 3.47 10.00 7.36
C THR A 381 4.63 10.23 8.32
N THR A 382 4.39 10.33 9.62
CA THR A 382 5.46 10.19 10.62
C THR A 382 5.72 8.70 10.86
N GLY A 383 6.37 8.06 9.88
CA GLY A 383 7.18 6.87 10.13
C GLY A 383 8.50 7.31 10.76
N MET A 384 9.06 6.51 11.67
CA MET A 384 10.40 6.75 12.21
C MET A 384 11.40 6.98 11.07
N PRO A 385 12.36 7.91 11.20
CA PRO A 385 13.39 8.07 10.20
C PRO A 385 14.30 6.83 10.24
N LEU A 386 14.25 6.00 9.20
CA LEU A 386 15.26 4.98 8.98
C LEU A 386 16.22 5.46 7.90
N SER A 387 17.47 5.64 8.35
CA SER A 387 18.67 6.08 7.63
C SER A 387 18.64 7.49 7.04
N THR A 388 19.43 8.39 7.66
CA THR A 388 19.78 9.71 7.10
C THR A 388 20.86 9.65 6.01
N ASP A 389 21.26 8.45 5.59
CA ASP A 389 22.26 8.23 4.53
C ASP A 389 21.58 7.75 3.22
N PRO A 390 21.56 8.58 2.16
CA PRO A 390 21.02 8.22 0.85
C PRO A 390 21.63 6.94 0.24
N GLN A 391 22.88 6.60 0.56
CA GLN A 391 23.51 5.39 0.04
C GLN A 391 22.94 4.13 0.70
N SER A 392 22.71 4.19 2.01
CA SER A 392 22.02 3.15 2.77
C SER A 392 20.56 2.99 2.33
N ALA A 393 19.83 4.09 2.11
CA ALA A 393 18.44 4.03 1.61
C ALA A 393 18.34 3.37 0.22
N MET A 394 19.26 3.71 -0.69
CA MET A 394 19.34 3.06 -2.01
C MET A 394 19.62 1.55 -1.90
N ALA A 395 20.52 1.14 -1.00
CA ALA A 395 20.84 -0.27 -0.80
C ALA A 395 19.63 -1.07 -0.29
N GLU A 396 18.88 -0.51 0.67
CA GLU A 396 17.65 -1.13 1.17
C GLU A 396 16.56 -1.19 0.10
N LEU A 397 16.38 -0.14 -0.70
CA LEU A 397 15.44 -0.14 -1.82
C LEU A 397 15.78 -1.25 -2.83
N VAL A 398 17.04 -1.36 -3.25
CA VAL A 398 17.49 -2.38 -4.21
C VAL A 398 17.17 -3.78 -3.67
N LYS A 399 17.54 -4.07 -2.42
CA LYS A 399 17.26 -5.35 -1.76
C LYS A 399 15.76 -5.64 -1.66
N LEU A 400 14.97 -4.65 -1.26
CA LEU A 400 13.52 -4.79 -1.09
C LEU A 400 12.82 -5.01 -2.44
N ALA A 401 13.17 -4.22 -3.45
CA ALA A 401 12.61 -4.34 -4.79
C ALA A 401 12.92 -5.71 -5.41
N GLY A 402 14.14 -6.23 -5.24
CA GLY A 402 14.52 -7.57 -5.71
C GLY A 402 13.72 -8.68 -5.02
N ALA A 403 13.61 -8.62 -3.69
CA ALA A 403 12.85 -9.58 -2.91
C ALA A 403 11.35 -9.61 -3.28
N GLN A 404 10.78 -8.48 -3.71
CA GLN A 404 9.36 -8.37 -4.06
C GLN A 404 9.08 -8.42 -5.57
N ALA A 405 10.10 -8.49 -6.43
CA ALA A 405 9.93 -8.36 -7.88
C ALA A 405 9.02 -9.44 -8.51
N ALA A 406 9.10 -10.69 -8.02
CA ALA A 406 8.28 -11.79 -8.55
C ALA A 406 6.80 -11.61 -8.19
N ARG A 407 6.54 -11.24 -6.93
CA ARG A 407 5.21 -10.91 -6.45
C ARG A 407 4.63 -9.71 -7.19
N ALA A 408 5.42 -8.65 -7.36
CA ALA A 408 5.00 -7.44 -8.03
C ALA A 408 4.59 -7.70 -9.51
N ASP A 409 5.35 -8.55 -10.22
CA ASP A 409 5.02 -8.99 -11.58
C ASP A 409 3.70 -9.77 -11.64
N ALA A 410 3.49 -10.70 -10.70
CA ALA A 410 2.26 -11.49 -10.59
C ALA A 410 1.03 -10.61 -10.29
N GLU A 411 1.15 -9.73 -9.29
CA GLU A 411 0.09 -8.84 -8.82
C GLU A 411 -0.15 -7.63 -9.75
N ARG A 412 0.73 -7.42 -10.76
CA ARG A 412 0.70 -6.26 -11.68
C ARG A 412 0.81 -4.91 -10.95
N LYS A 413 1.46 -4.92 -9.79
CA LYS A 413 1.55 -3.75 -8.90
C LYS A 413 2.79 -3.81 -8.01
N VAL A 414 3.43 -2.67 -7.80
CA VAL A 414 4.51 -2.52 -6.81
C VAL A 414 3.89 -2.31 -5.43
N SER A 415 4.50 -2.86 -4.37
CA SER A 415 3.97 -2.67 -3.02
C SER A 415 4.15 -1.22 -2.54
N PRO A 416 3.25 -0.70 -1.69
CA PRO A 416 3.44 0.62 -1.07
C PRO A 416 4.74 0.75 -0.24
N GLU A 417 5.27 -0.36 0.27
CA GLU A 417 6.56 -0.40 0.97
C GLU A 417 7.72 -0.07 0.02
N VAL A 418 7.73 -0.69 -1.16
CA VAL A 418 8.75 -0.41 -2.19
C VAL A 418 8.60 1.02 -2.71
N ILE A 419 7.39 1.55 -2.86
CA ILE A 419 7.18 2.95 -3.27
C ILE A 419 7.70 3.93 -2.22
N ARG A 420 7.45 3.68 -0.93
CA ARG A 420 8.06 4.48 0.16
C ARG A 420 9.58 4.45 0.08
N ALA A 421 10.18 3.26 -0.11
CA ALA A 421 11.62 3.15 -0.28
C ALA A 421 12.16 3.88 -1.53
N VAL A 422 11.38 4.00 -2.61
CA VAL A 422 11.73 4.84 -3.78
C VAL A 422 11.80 6.32 -3.40
N VAL A 423 10.85 6.78 -2.59
CA VAL A 423 10.84 8.16 -2.07
C VAL A 423 12.01 8.39 -1.11
N ASP A 424 12.21 7.48 -0.14
CA ASP A 424 13.28 7.55 0.86
C ASP A 424 14.68 7.53 0.21
N ALA A 425 14.85 6.80 -0.90
CA ALA A 425 16.08 6.80 -1.69
C ALA A 425 16.31 8.10 -2.50
N GLY A 426 15.35 9.03 -2.46
CA GLY A 426 15.46 10.37 -3.02
C GLY A 426 15.11 10.50 -4.51
N PHE A 427 14.45 9.51 -5.11
CA PHE A 427 14.08 9.57 -6.53
C PHE A 427 13.08 10.69 -6.84
N ALA A 428 12.10 10.93 -5.97
CA ALA A 428 11.09 11.97 -6.17
C ALA A 428 11.72 13.38 -6.21
N ARG A 429 12.61 13.68 -5.25
CA ARG A 429 13.32 14.96 -5.15
C ARG A 429 14.53 15.12 -6.09
N TRP A 430 14.88 14.10 -6.87
CA TRP A 430 16.16 14.02 -7.59
C TRP A 430 16.43 15.23 -8.47
N ARG A 431 15.42 15.63 -9.26
CA ARG A 431 15.48 16.76 -10.19
C ARG A 431 14.58 17.91 -9.79
N VAL A 432 13.99 17.90 -8.60
CA VAL A 432 13.22 19.05 -8.12
C VAL A 432 14.19 20.24 -7.97
N PRO A 433 13.81 21.48 -8.38
CA PRO A 433 14.66 22.64 -8.18
C PRO A 433 15.00 22.87 -6.70
N ALA A 434 16.22 23.33 -6.41
CA ALA A 434 16.74 23.51 -5.06
C ALA A 434 15.91 24.51 -4.24
N ARG A 435 15.31 25.51 -4.91
CA ARG A 435 14.39 26.46 -4.26
C ARG A 435 13.14 25.81 -3.66
N TRP A 436 12.79 24.61 -4.13
CA TRP A 436 11.68 23.80 -3.63
C TRP A 436 12.17 22.64 -2.74
N GLY A 437 13.43 22.67 -2.29
CA GLY A 437 14.04 21.65 -1.44
C GLY A 437 14.56 20.42 -2.20
N GLY A 438 14.55 20.45 -3.53
CA GLY A 438 15.05 19.35 -4.36
C GLY A 438 16.58 19.23 -4.38
N ALA A 439 17.07 18.12 -4.91
CA ALA A 439 18.49 17.77 -4.86
C ALA A 439 19.29 18.22 -6.09
N GLU A 440 18.62 18.57 -7.19
CA GLU A 440 19.23 18.94 -8.49
C GLU A 440 20.37 18.01 -8.95
N ARG A 441 20.26 16.72 -8.66
CA ARG A 441 21.30 15.72 -8.95
C ARG A 441 21.40 15.42 -10.45
N SER A 442 22.54 14.90 -10.87
CA SER A 442 22.83 14.75 -12.29
C SER A 442 22.02 13.63 -12.96
N HIS A 443 21.83 13.72 -14.27
CA HIS A 443 21.23 12.66 -15.09
C HIS A 443 22.14 11.45 -15.15
N ALA A 444 23.45 11.63 -15.14
CA ALA A 444 24.40 10.53 -15.08
C ALA A 444 24.21 9.70 -13.81
N GLU A 445 24.07 10.35 -12.65
CA GLU A 445 23.76 9.67 -11.40
C GLU A 445 22.38 9.01 -11.45
N LEU A 446 21.36 9.69 -12.01
CA LEU A 446 20.01 9.14 -12.12
C LEU A 446 19.97 7.88 -13.00
N THR A 447 20.60 7.94 -14.18
CA THR A 447 20.70 6.82 -15.12
C THR A 447 21.39 5.63 -14.47
N ALA A 448 22.48 5.85 -13.73
CA ALA A 448 23.17 4.79 -13.00
C ALA A 448 22.31 4.19 -11.88
N ALA A 449 21.63 5.02 -11.08
CA ALA A 449 20.78 4.57 -9.99
C ALA A 449 19.54 3.80 -10.49
N VAL A 450 18.88 4.29 -11.52
CA VAL A 450 17.74 3.62 -12.17
C VAL A 450 18.18 2.28 -12.78
N ALA A 451 19.32 2.23 -13.47
CA ALA A 451 19.83 0.98 -14.03
C ALA A 451 20.16 -0.04 -12.93
N ARG A 452 20.78 0.39 -11.82
CA ARG A 452 21.04 -0.48 -10.66
C ARG A 452 19.75 -1.04 -10.06
N LEU A 453 18.72 -0.21 -9.90
CA LEU A 453 17.41 -0.67 -9.42
C LEU A 453 16.72 -1.61 -10.42
N GLY A 454 16.93 -1.38 -11.72
CA GLY A 454 16.38 -2.20 -12.80
C GLY A 454 16.97 -3.61 -12.88
N GLU A 455 18.18 -3.81 -12.34
CA GLU A 455 18.77 -5.16 -12.17
C GLU A 455 17.92 -6.03 -11.24
N GLU A 456 17.26 -5.42 -10.25
CA GLU A 456 16.39 -6.11 -9.29
C GLU A 456 14.92 -6.14 -9.76
N CYS A 457 14.37 -4.97 -10.10
CA CYS A 457 13.00 -4.84 -10.58
C CYS A 457 12.88 -3.69 -11.59
N SER A 458 12.78 -4.05 -12.87
CA SER A 458 12.55 -3.15 -14.02
C SER A 458 11.35 -2.21 -13.83
N SER A 459 10.25 -2.72 -13.27
CA SER A 459 9.01 -1.97 -13.08
C SER A 459 9.13 -0.95 -11.95
N THR A 460 9.76 -1.31 -10.83
CA THR A 460 10.07 -0.34 -9.77
C THR A 460 11.02 0.74 -10.27
N ALA A 461 12.07 0.35 -11.01
CA ALA A 461 13.00 1.30 -11.62
C ALA A 461 12.31 2.25 -12.62
N TRP A 462 11.31 1.77 -13.36
CA TRP A 462 10.49 2.60 -14.22
C TRP A 462 9.71 3.65 -13.44
N LEU A 463 9.02 3.25 -12.36
CA LEU A 463 8.28 4.21 -11.52
C LEU A 463 9.20 5.25 -10.88
N ALA A 464 10.36 4.82 -10.38
CA ALA A 464 11.38 5.71 -9.83
C ALA A 464 11.89 6.73 -10.88
N SER A 465 12.16 6.25 -12.10
CA SER A 465 12.57 7.10 -13.22
C SER A 465 11.48 8.11 -13.62
N VAL A 466 10.23 7.66 -13.75
CA VAL A 466 9.10 8.53 -14.09
C VAL A 466 8.93 9.63 -13.06
N ALA A 467 8.98 9.28 -11.76
CA ALA A 467 8.89 10.23 -10.67
C ALA A 467 10.01 11.28 -10.74
N ALA A 468 11.27 10.86 -10.89
CA ALA A 468 12.41 11.76 -10.98
C ALA A 468 12.31 12.74 -12.15
N TYR A 469 11.87 12.26 -13.33
CA TYR A 469 11.73 13.10 -14.52
C TYR A 469 10.46 13.94 -14.54
N SER A 470 9.50 13.73 -13.63
CA SER A 470 8.28 14.56 -13.58
C SER A 470 8.55 16.01 -13.22
N ALA A 471 9.55 16.25 -12.37
CA ALA A 471 9.91 17.56 -11.85
C ALA A 471 10.19 18.61 -12.94
N ARG A 472 10.80 18.22 -14.07
CA ARG A 472 11.09 19.17 -15.17
C ARG A 472 9.84 19.70 -15.86
N TYR A 473 8.75 18.93 -15.86
CA TYR A 473 7.50 19.37 -16.46
C TYR A 473 6.72 20.25 -15.49
N VAL A 474 6.79 19.95 -14.19
CA VAL A 474 6.30 20.85 -13.13
C VAL A 474 7.04 22.19 -13.17
N ALA A 475 8.36 22.19 -13.38
CA ALA A 475 9.20 23.39 -13.52
C ALA A 475 8.83 24.32 -14.70
N CYS A 476 8.02 23.84 -15.66
CA CYS A 476 7.49 24.65 -16.77
C CYS A 476 6.16 25.32 -16.43
N MET A 477 5.54 24.99 -15.29
CA MET A 477 4.29 25.62 -14.85
C MET A 477 4.56 27.01 -14.26
N PRO A 478 3.55 27.90 -14.24
CA PRO A 478 3.58 29.12 -13.45
C PRO A 478 4.04 28.87 -12.02
N GLU A 479 4.71 29.86 -11.42
CA GLU A 479 5.31 29.74 -10.08
C GLU A 479 4.32 29.26 -9.01
N GLN A 480 3.07 29.73 -9.05
CA GLN A 480 2.02 29.24 -8.16
C GLN A 480 1.70 27.76 -8.37
N GLY A 481 1.72 27.24 -9.60
CA GLY A 481 1.50 25.81 -9.86
C GLY A 481 2.62 24.94 -9.34
N GLN A 482 3.87 25.42 -9.45
CA GLN A 482 5.02 24.78 -8.80
C GLN A 482 4.86 24.76 -7.28
N ALA A 483 4.42 25.88 -6.69
CA ALA A 483 4.17 26.03 -5.26
C ALA A 483 3.08 25.07 -4.77
N ASP A 484 1.98 24.94 -5.50
CA ASP A 484 0.88 24.04 -5.15
C ASP A 484 1.32 22.57 -5.15
N ILE A 485 2.18 22.17 -6.10
CA ILE A 485 2.62 20.78 -6.24
C ILE A 485 3.65 20.41 -5.18
N TRP A 486 4.60 21.30 -4.89
CA TRP A 486 5.67 21.08 -3.89
C TRP A 486 5.39 21.72 -2.52
N ALA A 487 4.11 21.99 -2.21
CA ALA A 487 3.70 22.65 -0.97
C ALA A 487 4.19 21.90 0.29
N ASP A 488 4.11 20.57 0.27
CA ASP A 488 4.49 19.68 1.37
C ASP A 488 5.91 19.13 1.25
N GLY A 489 6.70 19.68 0.33
CA GLY A 489 8.10 19.32 0.09
C GLY A 489 8.37 18.73 -1.30
N PRO A 490 9.63 18.35 -1.57
CA PRO A 490 10.09 17.94 -2.89
C PRO A 490 9.77 16.47 -3.24
N ASP A 491 9.29 15.68 -2.27
CA ASP A 491 9.07 14.24 -2.40
C ASP A 491 7.71 13.91 -3.02
N VAL A 492 7.45 14.49 -4.18
CA VAL A 492 6.17 14.37 -4.87
C VAL A 492 6.31 13.43 -6.05
N LEU A 493 5.48 12.38 -6.08
CA LEU A 493 5.41 11.45 -7.19
C LEU A 493 4.37 11.93 -8.19
N ALA A 494 4.77 12.15 -9.45
CA ALA A 494 3.84 12.58 -10.50
C ALA A 494 3.94 11.74 -11.77
N ALA A 495 2.78 11.34 -12.29
CA ALA A 495 2.67 10.59 -13.54
C ALA A 495 2.66 11.56 -14.70
N ILE A 496 3.15 11.15 -15.87
CA ILE A 496 3.18 12.04 -17.04
C ILE A 496 2.58 11.33 -18.25
N VAL A 497 1.57 11.94 -18.87
CA VAL A 497 0.97 11.46 -20.11
C VAL A 497 0.93 12.56 -21.16
N PHE A 498 1.74 12.38 -22.21
CA PHE A 498 1.83 13.33 -23.34
C PHE A 498 0.84 13.07 -24.47
N LYS A 499 0.15 11.93 -24.45
CA LYS A 499 -0.90 11.65 -25.44
C LYS A 499 -2.09 12.56 -25.13
N PRO A 500 -2.48 13.47 -26.05
CA PRO A 500 -3.61 14.36 -25.82
C PRO A 500 -4.90 13.54 -25.86
N LEU A 501 -5.58 13.47 -24.71
CA LEU A 501 -6.84 12.76 -24.54
C LEU A 501 -7.82 13.66 -23.78
N GLY A 502 -9.06 13.22 -23.70
CA GLY A 502 -10.12 13.94 -23.00
C GLY A 502 -10.58 15.22 -23.70
N THR A 503 -11.46 15.92 -22.99
CA THR A 503 -12.08 17.17 -23.39
C THR A 503 -11.74 18.22 -22.35
N VAL A 504 -11.61 19.47 -22.82
CA VAL A 504 -11.24 20.60 -21.97
C VAL A 504 -12.15 21.76 -22.33
N VAL A 505 -12.81 22.32 -21.31
CA VAL A 505 -13.68 23.47 -21.43
C VAL A 505 -13.07 24.63 -20.63
N PRO A 506 -12.72 25.76 -21.28
CA PRO A 506 -12.28 26.95 -20.56
C PRO A 506 -13.41 27.50 -19.70
N VAL A 507 -13.08 27.88 -18.46
CA VAL A 507 -14.01 28.50 -17.50
C VAL A 507 -13.31 29.68 -16.80
N ASP A 508 -14.04 30.45 -16.01
CA ASP A 508 -13.40 31.51 -15.21
C ASP A 508 -12.36 30.91 -14.26
N GLY A 509 -11.16 31.50 -14.24
CA GLY A 509 -10.02 31.03 -13.43
C GLY A 509 -9.30 29.75 -13.90
N GLY A 510 -9.72 29.08 -14.98
CA GLY A 510 -9.03 27.88 -15.47
C GLY A 510 -9.83 27.03 -16.44
N PHE A 511 -9.84 25.71 -16.20
CA PHE A 511 -10.39 24.71 -17.12
C PHE A 511 -11.18 23.63 -16.42
N ARG A 512 -12.17 23.05 -17.12
CA ARG A 512 -12.85 21.81 -16.74
C ARG A 512 -12.42 20.68 -17.65
N LEU A 513 -11.96 19.58 -17.07
CA LEU A 513 -11.41 18.41 -17.76
C LEU A 513 -12.33 17.21 -17.59
N SER A 514 -12.54 16.45 -18.67
CA SER A 514 -13.26 15.18 -18.62
C SER A 514 -12.71 14.20 -19.65
N GLY A 515 -12.56 12.93 -19.28
CA GLY A 515 -12.08 11.89 -20.18
C GLY A 515 -11.24 10.82 -19.49
N SER A 516 -10.62 9.98 -20.32
CA SER A 516 -9.80 8.85 -19.87
C SER A 516 -8.41 8.90 -20.50
N TRP A 517 -7.38 8.81 -19.67
CA TRP A 517 -5.97 8.76 -20.08
C TRP A 517 -5.43 7.37 -19.84
N THR A 518 -5.12 6.64 -20.91
CA THR A 518 -4.58 5.28 -20.84
C THR A 518 -3.06 5.29 -20.58
N TYR A 519 -2.55 4.22 -19.97
CA TYR A 519 -1.10 4.00 -19.75
C TYR A 519 -0.48 4.96 -18.74
N VAL A 520 -1.15 5.20 -17.62
CA VAL A 520 -0.68 6.07 -16.54
C VAL A 520 0.11 5.23 -15.53
N SER A 521 1.42 5.10 -15.74
CA SER A 521 2.29 4.33 -14.82
C SER A 521 2.22 4.87 -13.39
N GLY A 522 2.01 3.97 -12.42
CA GLY A 522 1.97 4.31 -11.00
C GLY A 522 0.77 5.16 -10.57
N VAL A 523 -0.31 5.20 -11.35
CA VAL A 523 -1.49 6.04 -11.07
C VAL A 523 -2.13 5.78 -9.70
N ASP A 524 -1.95 4.58 -9.18
CA ASP A 524 -2.42 4.13 -7.88
C ASP A 524 -1.52 4.55 -6.72
N HIS A 525 -0.29 4.96 -7.01
CA HIS A 525 0.74 5.35 -6.05
C HIS A 525 1.04 6.85 -6.05
N PHE A 526 0.85 7.52 -7.18
CA PHE A 526 1.36 8.86 -7.39
C PHE A 526 0.41 9.95 -6.86
N ASP A 527 1.00 11.02 -6.36
CA ASP A 527 0.32 12.15 -5.73
C ASP A 527 -0.33 13.08 -6.76
N TRP A 528 0.22 13.11 -7.98
CA TRP A 528 -0.23 13.96 -9.08
C TRP A 528 -0.20 13.25 -10.43
N ALA A 529 -1.03 13.71 -11.35
CA ALA A 529 -0.99 13.34 -12.76
C ALA A 529 -0.84 14.58 -13.64
N LEU A 530 0.17 14.56 -14.53
CA LEU A 530 0.41 15.57 -15.55
C LEU A 530 -0.19 15.08 -16.87
N LEU A 531 -1.39 15.57 -17.18
CA LEU A 531 -2.23 15.08 -18.26
C LEU A 531 -2.24 16.05 -19.43
N THR A 532 -2.12 15.54 -20.65
CA THR A 532 -2.22 16.37 -21.85
C THR A 532 -3.64 16.36 -22.41
N GLY A 533 -4.18 17.54 -22.72
CA GLY A 533 -5.46 17.69 -23.40
C GLY A 533 -5.46 18.88 -24.38
N PRO A 534 -6.46 18.96 -25.28
CA PRO A 534 -6.66 20.16 -26.09
C PRO A 534 -6.96 21.36 -25.19
N GLY A 535 -6.49 22.57 -25.47
CA GLY A 535 -6.83 23.72 -24.62
C GLY A 535 -6.32 25.03 -25.20
N PRO A 536 -7.06 26.15 -25.09
CA PRO A 536 -6.76 27.41 -25.79
C PRO A 536 -5.37 27.99 -25.44
N GLY A 537 -4.82 28.73 -26.40
CA GLY A 537 -3.50 29.38 -26.34
C GLY A 537 -2.93 29.62 -27.74
N PRO A 538 -1.92 30.50 -27.91
CA PRO A 538 -1.23 30.63 -29.19
C PRO A 538 -0.46 29.33 -29.48
N SER A 539 -0.81 28.62 -30.55
CA SER A 539 -0.03 27.50 -31.08
C SER A 539 0.42 27.80 -32.50
N ALA A 540 1.66 27.46 -32.83
CA ALA A 540 2.21 27.58 -34.17
C ALA A 540 1.71 26.50 -35.14
N ALA A 541 1.02 25.45 -34.66
CA ALA A 541 0.77 24.22 -35.44
C ALA A 541 -0.61 23.55 -35.19
N GLY A 542 -1.70 24.33 -35.07
CA GLY A 542 -3.07 23.80 -34.97
C GLY A 542 -3.73 24.05 -33.61
N GLN A 543 -4.57 23.12 -33.14
CA GLN A 543 -5.24 23.29 -31.84
C GLN A 543 -4.18 23.24 -30.71
N PRO A 544 -4.02 24.32 -29.92
CA PRO A 544 -3.10 24.36 -28.80
C PRO A 544 -3.36 23.19 -27.83
N MET A 545 -2.27 22.58 -27.36
CA MET A 545 -2.27 21.48 -26.39
C MET A 545 -1.66 21.97 -25.10
N ARG A 546 -2.27 21.61 -23.97
CA ARG A 546 -1.80 21.97 -22.63
C ARG A 546 -1.50 20.74 -21.79
N LEU A 547 -0.57 20.89 -20.87
CA LEU A 547 -0.32 19.97 -19.78
C LEU A 547 -1.07 20.49 -18.54
N PHE A 548 -1.81 19.63 -17.86
CA PHE A 548 -2.61 19.93 -16.69
C PHE A 548 -2.14 19.09 -15.51
N ALA A 549 -1.82 19.73 -14.38
CA ALA A 549 -1.54 19.02 -13.13
C ALA A 549 -2.83 18.79 -12.35
N VAL A 550 -3.15 17.51 -12.12
CA VAL A 550 -4.33 17.07 -11.37
C VAL A 550 -3.86 16.27 -10.15
N PRO A 551 -4.27 16.63 -8.93
CA PRO A 551 -3.85 15.93 -7.72
C PRO A 551 -4.62 14.63 -7.58
N ARG A 552 -4.07 13.69 -6.82
CA ARG A 552 -4.63 12.34 -6.62
C ARG A 552 -6.08 12.34 -6.19
N ARG A 553 -6.49 13.31 -5.36
CA ARG A 553 -7.87 13.46 -4.85
C ARG A 553 -8.90 13.77 -5.94
N ASP A 554 -8.46 14.33 -7.07
CA ASP A 554 -9.34 14.83 -8.12
C ASP A 554 -9.51 13.83 -9.28
N TYR A 555 -8.93 12.62 -9.18
CA TYR A 555 -9.08 11.60 -10.22
C TYR A 555 -9.34 10.19 -9.69
N ALA A 556 -10.03 9.40 -10.51
CA ALA A 556 -10.16 7.95 -10.36
C ALA A 556 -9.24 7.24 -11.36
N TYR A 557 -9.08 5.92 -11.22
CA TYR A 557 -8.45 5.10 -12.25
C TYR A 557 -9.16 3.75 -12.37
N GLU A 558 -9.09 3.17 -13.56
CA GLU A 558 -9.63 1.88 -13.92
C GLU A 558 -8.49 0.87 -14.10
N ASP A 559 -8.60 -0.31 -13.48
CA ASP A 559 -7.62 -1.38 -13.66
C ASP A 559 -7.68 -1.96 -15.09
N THR A 560 -6.88 -1.38 -15.99
CA THR A 560 -6.83 -1.77 -17.41
C THR A 560 -5.48 -2.36 -17.84
N TRP A 561 -4.54 -2.53 -16.92
CA TRP A 561 -3.15 -2.87 -17.27
C TRP A 561 -2.92 -4.38 -17.18
N SER A 562 -3.26 -5.10 -18.25
CA SER A 562 -2.95 -6.52 -18.42
C SER A 562 -1.93 -6.72 -19.53
N SER A 563 -0.67 -6.40 -19.24
CA SER A 563 0.44 -6.47 -20.21
C SER A 563 1.25 -7.77 -20.13
N LEU A 564 2.06 -8.01 -21.17
CA LEU A 564 3.03 -9.11 -21.21
C LEU A 564 4.19 -8.86 -20.23
N GLY A 565 4.86 -7.72 -20.33
CA GLY A 565 5.92 -7.27 -19.42
C GLY A 565 5.67 -5.86 -18.90
N MET A 566 6.56 -5.38 -18.03
CA MET A 566 6.38 -4.16 -17.24
C MET A 566 5.07 -4.19 -16.44
N ARG A 567 4.66 -5.39 -16.02
CA ARG A 567 3.36 -5.65 -15.40
C ARG A 567 3.17 -4.84 -14.13
N ALA A 568 4.21 -4.80 -13.29
CA ALA A 568 4.14 -4.13 -11.99
C ALA A 568 4.12 -2.61 -12.06
N THR A 569 4.34 -2.00 -13.24
CA THR A 569 4.20 -0.55 -13.39
C THR A 569 2.77 -0.04 -13.14
N GLY A 570 1.77 -0.94 -13.12
CA GLY A 570 0.37 -0.56 -12.85
C GLY A 570 -0.09 0.57 -13.77
N SER A 571 0.23 0.48 -15.07
CA SER A 571 -0.02 1.55 -16.06
C SER A 571 -1.50 1.60 -16.48
N HIS A 572 -2.37 1.71 -15.48
CA HIS A 572 -3.82 1.71 -15.57
C HIS A 572 -4.35 2.99 -16.25
N THR A 573 -5.66 3.07 -16.44
CA THR A 573 -6.30 4.21 -17.11
C THR A 573 -6.81 5.20 -16.07
N LEU A 574 -6.35 6.44 -16.10
CA LEU A 574 -6.87 7.52 -15.25
C LEU A 574 -8.16 8.09 -15.85
N VAL A 575 -9.15 8.38 -15.02
CA VAL A 575 -10.45 8.94 -15.43
C VAL A 575 -10.74 10.24 -14.69
N LEU A 576 -11.14 11.27 -15.44
CA LEU A 576 -11.64 12.55 -14.94
C LEU A 576 -13.09 12.75 -15.37
N ASP A 577 -13.90 13.29 -14.46
CA ASP A 577 -15.27 13.72 -14.71
C ASP A 577 -15.46 15.15 -14.18
N ASP A 578 -15.67 16.10 -15.10
CA ASP A 578 -15.80 17.55 -14.85
C ASP A 578 -14.83 18.17 -13.82
N VAL A 579 -13.55 17.81 -13.87
CA VAL A 579 -12.56 18.23 -12.87
C VAL A 579 -12.06 19.65 -13.17
N PHE A 580 -12.12 20.53 -12.17
CA PHE A 580 -11.59 21.89 -12.28
C PHE A 580 -10.06 21.92 -12.08
N VAL A 581 -9.35 22.50 -13.06
CA VAL A 581 -7.91 22.77 -12.99
C VAL A 581 -7.69 24.28 -13.18
N PRO A 582 -7.13 24.98 -12.18
CA PRO A 582 -6.85 26.42 -12.28
C PRO A 582 -5.73 26.70 -13.29
N GLU A 583 -5.76 27.88 -13.91
CA GLU A 583 -4.82 28.30 -14.95
C GLU A 583 -3.36 28.06 -14.56
N HIS A 584 -2.99 28.38 -13.31
CA HIS A 584 -1.62 28.29 -12.82
C HIS A 584 -1.09 26.86 -12.67
N ARG A 585 -1.95 25.83 -12.65
CA ARG A 585 -1.56 24.40 -12.67
C ARG A 585 -1.49 23.83 -14.10
N THR A 586 -1.26 24.70 -15.07
CA THR A 586 -1.17 24.32 -16.48
C THR A 586 -0.04 25.05 -17.20
N CYS A 587 0.47 24.44 -18.28
CA CYS A 587 1.37 25.10 -19.22
C CYS A 587 1.12 24.60 -20.65
N LEU A 588 1.64 25.30 -21.66
CA LEU A 588 1.60 24.78 -23.03
C LEU A 588 2.46 23.52 -23.12
N ARG A 589 1.92 22.48 -23.75
CA ARG A 589 2.66 21.24 -24.00
C ARG A 589 3.95 21.51 -24.76
N GLU A 590 3.92 22.42 -25.73
CA GLU A 590 5.09 22.79 -26.53
C GLU A 590 6.19 23.44 -25.67
N ASP A 591 5.82 24.26 -24.69
CA ASP A 591 6.74 24.86 -23.74
C ASP A 591 7.36 23.81 -22.83
N ALA A 592 6.56 22.88 -22.31
CA ALA A 592 7.05 21.73 -21.57
C ALA A 592 8.00 20.84 -22.41
N MET A 593 7.73 20.70 -23.72
CA MET A 593 8.62 19.97 -24.64
C MET A 593 9.93 20.71 -24.92
N ARG A 594 9.92 22.05 -24.97
CA ARG A 594 11.13 22.87 -25.10
C ARG A 594 11.89 23.06 -23.79
N GLY A 595 11.26 22.73 -22.66
CA GLY A 595 11.77 23.00 -21.32
C GLY A 595 11.75 24.49 -20.98
N ALA A 596 10.74 25.24 -21.44
CA ALA A 596 10.63 26.67 -21.14
C ALA A 596 10.27 26.88 -19.66
N LEU A 597 11.30 27.14 -18.85
CA LEU A 597 11.21 27.26 -17.41
C LEU A 597 10.56 28.60 -17.01
N VAL A 598 9.83 28.60 -15.88
CA VAL A 598 9.20 29.80 -15.32
C VAL A 598 9.72 30.04 -13.91
N GLY A 599 10.30 31.22 -13.65
CA GLY A 599 10.74 31.61 -12.30
C GLY A 599 11.93 30.83 -11.73
N LEU A 600 12.71 30.13 -12.56
CA LEU A 600 13.81 29.25 -12.13
C LEU A 600 15.17 29.65 -12.75
N PRO A 601 15.75 30.81 -12.36
CA PRO A 601 17.08 31.17 -12.83
C PRO A 601 18.12 30.17 -12.32
N GLY A 602 18.99 29.70 -13.22
CA GLY A 602 20.07 28.75 -12.89
C GLY A 602 19.67 27.26 -12.94
N TYR A 603 18.38 26.93 -13.05
CA TYR A 603 17.96 25.55 -13.29
C TYR A 603 18.16 25.17 -14.76
N THR A 604 18.73 24.00 -15.04
CA THR A 604 19.11 23.60 -16.40
C THR A 604 17.89 23.45 -17.31
N GLN A 605 17.81 24.26 -18.36
CA GLN A 605 16.78 24.13 -19.39
C GLN A 605 17.11 22.95 -20.33
N LEU A 606 16.20 21.97 -20.39
CA LEU A 606 16.36 20.78 -21.22
C LEU A 606 15.14 20.56 -22.10
N SER A 607 15.38 20.39 -23.39
CA SER A 607 14.36 19.94 -24.33
C SER A 607 14.03 18.46 -24.13
N ASN A 608 12.82 18.06 -24.48
CA ASN A 608 12.36 16.69 -24.30
C ASN A 608 13.25 15.64 -24.97
N PRO A 609 13.71 15.80 -26.23
CA PRO A 609 14.59 14.83 -26.87
C PRO A 609 15.92 14.59 -26.16
N ALA A 610 16.41 15.56 -25.36
CA ALA A 610 17.67 15.44 -24.66
C ALA A 610 17.65 14.36 -23.57
N VAL A 611 16.48 14.10 -22.96
CA VAL A 611 16.36 13.26 -21.76
C VAL A 611 15.27 12.20 -21.81
N SER A 612 14.24 12.35 -22.67
CA SER A 612 13.08 11.45 -22.65
C SER A 612 13.43 10.00 -22.95
N GLY A 613 14.51 9.75 -23.71
CA GLY A 613 14.99 8.39 -23.95
C GLY A 613 15.55 7.73 -22.69
N LEU A 614 16.37 8.46 -21.92
CA LEU A 614 16.97 8.00 -20.66
C LEU A 614 15.90 7.56 -19.66
N MET A 615 14.82 8.35 -19.55
CA MET A 615 13.66 8.07 -18.70
C MET A 615 13.12 6.63 -18.86
N PHE A 616 13.10 6.09 -20.08
CA PHE A 616 12.47 4.80 -20.38
C PHE A 616 13.46 3.66 -20.61
N VAL A 617 14.68 3.94 -21.07
CA VAL A 617 15.68 2.91 -21.38
C VAL A 617 16.53 2.52 -20.18
N SER A 618 16.79 3.44 -19.23
CA SER A 618 17.61 3.14 -18.05
C SER A 618 17.08 1.97 -17.20
N PRO A 619 15.76 1.83 -16.94
CA PRO A 619 15.23 0.68 -16.20
C PRO A 619 15.55 -0.67 -16.87
N VAL A 620 15.46 -0.72 -18.20
CA VAL A 620 15.65 -1.94 -18.97
C VAL A 620 17.10 -2.23 -19.35
N LEU A 621 18.00 -1.24 -19.24
CA LEU A 621 19.44 -1.50 -19.17
C LEU A 621 19.78 -2.38 -17.97
N GLY A 622 19.22 -2.05 -16.79
CA GLY A 622 19.35 -2.88 -15.59
C GLY A 622 18.81 -4.29 -15.78
N ALA A 623 17.61 -4.41 -16.33
CA ALA A 623 17.01 -5.70 -16.63
C ALA A 623 17.88 -6.57 -17.55
N ALA A 624 18.51 -5.96 -18.57
CA ALA A 624 19.40 -6.69 -19.49
C ALA A 624 20.70 -7.16 -18.80
N ARG A 625 21.29 -6.34 -17.91
CA ARG A 625 22.44 -6.76 -17.10
C ARG A 625 22.10 -7.92 -16.17
N ALA A 626 20.94 -7.88 -15.52
CA ALA A 626 20.48 -8.98 -14.68
C ALA A 626 20.19 -10.24 -15.49
N ALA A 627 19.58 -10.11 -16.68
CA ALA A 627 19.41 -11.22 -17.61
C ALA A 627 20.75 -11.87 -18.00
N LEU A 628 21.80 -11.06 -18.22
CA LEU A 628 23.15 -11.55 -18.52
C LEU A 628 23.72 -12.34 -17.33
N ALA A 629 23.60 -11.80 -16.11
CA ALA A 629 24.07 -12.45 -14.89
C ALA A 629 23.35 -13.80 -14.64
N VAL A 630 22.04 -13.86 -14.86
CA VAL A 630 21.26 -15.11 -14.76
C VAL A 630 21.69 -16.12 -15.82
N ALA A 631 21.83 -15.70 -17.08
CA ALA A 631 22.23 -16.59 -18.17
C ALA A 631 23.66 -17.15 -18.00
N ALA A 632 24.55 -16.42 -17.31
CA ALA A 632 25.91 -16.89 -17.01
C ALA A 632 25.89 -18.20 -16.21
N GLN A 633 24.91 -18.39 -15.33
CA GLN A 633 24.73 -19.62 -14.56
C GLN A 633 24.42 -20.82 -15.46
N SER A 634 23.65 -20.61 -16.54
CA SER A 634 23.35 -21.64 -17.54
C SER A 634 24.58 -22.00 -18.39
N VAL A 635 25.44 -21.03 -18.69
CA VAL A 635 26.70 -21.27 -19.42
C VAL A 635 27.70 -22.06 -18.56
N ALA A 636 27.74 -21.82 -17.24
CA ALA A 636 28.66 -22.49 -16.33
C ALA A 636 28.38 -23.99 -16.12
N VAL A 637 27.13 -24.44 -16.31
CA VAL A 637 26.67 -25.81 -16.02
C VAL A 637 26.57 -26.70 -17.29
N ALA A 638 26.88 -26.16 -18.48
CA ALA A 638 26.78 -26.90 -19.73
C ALA A 638 27.67 -28.17 -19.74
N PRO A 639 27.13 -29.38 -20.06
CA PRO A 639 27.82 -30.65 -19.82
C PRO A 639 29.06 -30.83 -20.70
N THR A 640 30.17 -31.22 -20.06
CA THR A 640 31.45 -31.59 -20.68
C THR A 640 31.43 -33.01 -21.28
N GLY A 641 30.47 -33.31 -22.15
CA GLY A 641 30.35 -34.62 -22.83
C GLY A 641 31.15 -34.69 -24.15
N PRO A 642 31.58 -35.89 -24.61
CA PRO A 642 32.40 -36.00 -25.82
C PRO A 642 31.58 -35.80 -27.11
N ARG A 643 31.91 -34.70 -27.79
CA ARG A 643 31.62 -34.30 -29.19
C ARG A 643 30.18 -33.92 -29.56
N THR A 644 29.99 -32.62 -29.78
CA THR A 644 29.73 -32.04 -31.12
C THR A 644 30.23 -30.60 -31.10
N HIS A 645 30.45 -29.96 -32.25
CA HIS A 645 30.80 -28.54 -32.39
C HIS A 645 29.73 -27.54 -31.84
N ALA A 646 28.85 -27.98 -30.93
CA ALA A 646 27.70 -27.27 -30.38
C ALA A 646 27.97 -26.59 -29.02
N GLY A 647 29.19 -26.68 -28.47
CA GLY A 647 29.58 -25.99 -27.21
C GLY A 647 30.09 -24.55 -27.38
N GLN A 648 30.48 -24.16 -28.60
CA GLN A 648 30.96 -22.80 -28.91
C GLN A 648 29.86 -21.73 -29.15
N PRO A 649 28.66 -22.05 -29.70
CA PRO A 649 27.66 -21.05 -30.03
C PRO A 649 27.18 -20.24 -28.81
N TYR A 650 26.90 -20.88 -27.68
CA TYR A 650 26.37 -20.18 -26.50
C TYR A 650 27.38 -19.25 -25.83
N GLN A 651 28.66 -19.61 -25.79
CA GLN A 651 29.70 -18.73 -25.25
C GLN A 651 29.92 -17.50 -26.15
N VAL A 652 29.89 -17.68 -27.48
CA VAL A 652 29.99 -16.58 -28.45
C VAL A 652 28.75 -15.68 -28.40
N ASP A 653 27.55 -16.26 -28.32
CA ASP A 653 26.30 -15.54 -28.19
C ASP A 653 26.22 -14.76 -26.87
N PHE A 654 26.69 -15.37 -25.77
CA PHE A 654 26.80 -14.72 -24.47
C PHE A 654 27.77 -13.54 -24.52
N ALA A 655 28.98 -13.73 -25.08
CA ALA A 655 29.97 -12.66 -25.23
C ALA A 655 29.46 -11.52 -26.11
N ARG A 656 28.70 -11.83 -27.17
CA ARG A 656 28.06 -10.82 -28.02
C ARG A 656 26.99 -10.05 -27.27
N ALA A 657 26.11 -10.74 -26.52
CA ALA A 657 25.09 -10.10 -25.71
C ALA A 657 25.72 -9.19 -24.63
N ALA A 658 26.80 -9.62 -23.99
CA ALA A 658 27.56 -8.80 -23.04
C ALA A 658 28.10 -7.52 -23.71
N GLY A 659 28.77 -7.64 -24.85
CA GLY A 659 29.32 -6.47 -25.56
C GLY A 659 28.25 -5.50 -26.08
N GLU A 660 27.05 -5.99 -26.42
CA GLU A 660 25.92 -5.12 -26.79
C GLU A 660 25.32 -4.38 -25.60
N ILE A 661 25.27 -5.02 -24.42
CA ILE A 661 24.85 -4.38 -23.17
C ILE A 661 25.87 -3.30 -22.78
N ASP A 662 27.17 -3.57 -22.91
CA ASP A 662 28.24 -2.60 -22.66
C ASP A 662 28.15 -1.42 -23.65
N ALA A 663 27.95 -1.69 -24.94
CA ALA A 663 27.78 -0.66 -25.95
C ALA A 663 26.53 0.21 -25.69
N ALA A 664 25.40 -0.41 -25.32
CA ALA A 664 24.20 0.29 -24.93
C ALA A 664 24.45 1.20 -23.72
N GLN A 665 25.12 0.69 -22.68
CA GLN A 665 25.50 1.47 -21.51
C GLN A 665 26.33 2.71 -21.88
N LEU A 666 27.39 2.55 -22.69
CA LEU A 666 28.24 3.67 -23.10
C LEU A 666 27.46 4.74 -23.89
N LEU A 667 26.48 4.34 -24.69
CA LEU A 667 25.59 5.29 -25.38
C LEU A 667 24.72 6.08 -24.39
N LEU A 668 24.19 5.41 -23.36
CA LEU A 668 23.35 6.04 -22.33
C LEU A 668 24.16 6.95 -21.40
N GLU A 669 25.36 6.54 -21.01
CA GLU A 669 26.30 7.37 -20.22
C GLU A 669 26.66 8.64 -20.98
N ARG A 670 26.95 8.55 -22.28
CA ARG A 670 27.16 9.73 -23.13
C ARG A 670 25.93 10.61 -23.18
N ALA A 671 24.74 10.04 -23.38
CA ALA A 671 23.52 10.80 -23.46
C ALA A 671 23.21 11.53 -22.14
N ALA A 672 23.44 10.88 -21.01
CA ALA A 672 23.30 11.48 -19.68
C ALA A 672 24.32 12.60 -19.44
N ALA A 673 25.59 12.39 -19.81
CA ALA A 673 26.63 13.43 -19.71
C ALA A 673 26.30 14.66 -20.58
N VAL A 674 25.72 14.46 -21.76
CA VAL A 674 25.21 15.57 -22.60
C VAL A 674 24.07 16.30 -21.89
N ALA A 675 23.14 15.58 -21.27
CA ALA A 675 22.01 16.17 -20.55
C ALA A 675 22.42 16.94 -19.27
N ASP A 676 23.60 16.66 -18.72
CA ASP A 676 24.18 17.37 -17.58
C ASP A 676 25.00 18.61 -17.97
N GLY A 677 25.18 18.87 -19.27
CA GLY A 677 25.83 20.10 -19.72
C GLY A 677 24.96 21.35 -19.49
N ASP A 678 25.61 22.50 -19.32
CA ASP A 678 24.93 23.79 -19.07
C ASP A 678 23.92 24.18 -20.16
N ALA A 679 24.18 23.76 -21.40
CA ALA A 679 23.28 23.91 -22.53
C ALA A 679 23.35 22.67 -23.43
N VAL A 680 22.18 22.22 -23.90
CA VAL A 680 22.08 21.10 -24.85
C VAL A 680 21.60 21.60 -26.20
N PRO A 681 22.51 21.77 -27.18
CA PRO A 681 22.14 22.12 -28.54
C PRO A 681 21.12 21.13 -29.13
N PRO A 682 20.18 21.59 -29.98
CA PRO A 682 19.16 20.72 -30.59
C PRO A 682 19.74 19.49 -31.30
N GLU A 683 20.93 19.62 -31.89
CA GLU A 683 21.64 18.51 -32.53
C GLU A 683 22.02 17.40 -31.55
N LEU A 684 22.58 17.77 -30.39
CA LEU A 684 22.90 16.80 -29.35
C LEU A 684 21.63 16.21 -28.73
N ALA A 685 20.55 16.99 -28.59
CA ALA A 685 19.26 16.48 -28.12
C ALA A 685 18.66 15.42 -29.07
N ARG A 686 18.72 15.64 -30.38
CA ARG A 686 18.29 14.63 -31.37
C ARG A 686 19.18 13.40 -31.36
N ARG A 687 20.50 13.59 -31.24
CA ARG A 687 21.47 12.52 -31.08
C ARG A 687 21.16 11.66 -29.86
N ASN A 688 20.88 12.27 -28.70
CA ASN A 688 20.50 11.59 -27.46
C ASN A 688 19.25 10.72 -27.66
N ARG A 689 18.19 11.28 -28.27
CA ARG A 689 16.97 10.52 -28.56
C ARG A 689 17.27 9.29 -29.43
N ARG A 690 18.06 9.45 -30.49
CA ARG A 690 18.47 8.33 -31.36
C ARG A 690 19.33 7.31 -30.62
N ASP A 691 20.29 7.76 -29.81
CA ASP A 691 21.14 6.87 -29.01
C ASP A 691 20.36 6.01 -28.03
N CYS A 692 19.37 6.58 -27.35
CA CYS A 692 18.53 5.80 -26.43
C CYS A 692 17.70 4.74 -27.17
N ALA A 693 17.13 5.07 -28.33
CA ALA A 693 16.39 4.10 -29.13
C ALA A 693 17.31 3.00 -29.71
N LEU A 694 18.52 3.36 -30.15
CA LEU A 694 19.52 2.39 -30.62
C LEU A 694 20.00 1.48 -29.50
N ALA A 695 20.27 2.04 -28.32
CA ALA A 695 20.62 1.27 -27.14
C ALA A 695 19.53 0.25 -26.81
N LEU A 696 18.25 0.63 -26.84
CA LEU A 696 17.16 -0.32 -26.64
C LEU A 696 17.16 -1.46 -27.68
N GLN A 697 17.43 -1.19 -28.96
CA GLN A 697 17.54 -2.25 -29.98
C GLN A 697 18.67 -3.23 -29.69
N MET A 698 19.83 -2.73 -29.20
CA MET A 698 20.94 -3.58 -28.75
C MET A 698 20.51 -4.45 -27.56
N LEU A 699 19.84 -3.86 -26.55
CA LEU A 699 19.35 -4.57 -25.38
C LEU A 699 18.35 -5.66 -25.74
N ILE A 700 17.43 -5.40 -26.68
CA ILE A 700 16.47 -6.39 -27.20
C ILE A 700 17.19 -7.59 -27.80
N GLY A 701 18.15 -7.34 -28.70
CA GLY A 701 18.92 -8.42 -29.33
C GLY A 701 19.73 -9.21 -28.31
N ALA A 702 20.30 -8.55 -27.30
CA ALA A 702 21.01 -9.18 -26.20
C ALA A 702 20.09 -10.10 -25.40
N VAL A 703 18.94 -9.62 -24.91
CA VAL A 703 18.04 -10.46 -24.08
C VAL A 703 17.41 -11.61 -24.86
N ASP A 704 17.17 -11.48 -26.17
CA ASP A 704 16.73 -12.59 -27.01
C ASP A 704 17.76 -13.72 -27.07
N ARG A 705 19.04 -13.35 -27.25
CA ARG A 705 20.16 -14.32 -27.20
C ARG A 705 20.24 -14.99 -25.83
N LEU A 706 20.11 -14.21 -24.76
CA LEU A 706 20.19 -14.71 -23.39
C LEU A 706 19.06 -15.67 -23.05
N LEU A 707 17.82 -15.35 -23.44
CA LEU A 707 16.68 -16.26 -23.25
C LEU A 707 16.90 -17.59 -23.99
N ARG A 708 17.45 -17.55 -25.22
CA ARG A 708 17.80 -18.77 -25.97
C ARG A 708 18.88 -19.60 -25.27
N ILE A 709 19.89 -18.97 -24.66
CA ILE A 709 20.94 -19.65 -23.87
C ILE A 709 20.32 -20.37 -22.66
N GLY A 710 19.32 -19.77 -22.01
CA GLY A 710 18.62 -20.38 -20.87
C GLY A 710 17.75 -21.60 -21.21
N GLY A 711 17.46 -21.84 -22.50
CA GLY A 711 16.69 -22.99 -22.97
C GLY A 711 15.23 -23.00 -22.49
N THR A 712 14.56 -24.15 -22.57
CA THR A 712 13.13 -24.29 -22.21
C THR A 712 12.83 -23.89 -20.77
N ARG A 713 13.70 -24.25 -19.82
CA ARG A 713 13.54 -23.92 -18.39
C ARG A 713 13.48 -22.41 -18.13
N ALA A 714 14.15 -21.60 -18.95
CA ALA A 714 14.11 -20.15 -18.80
C ALA A 714 12.72 -19.56 -19.10
N GLN A 715 11.83 -20.32 -19.74
CA GLN A 715 10.45 -19.95 -20.04
C GLN A 715 9.46 -20.35 -18.95
N ASP A 716 9.90 -21.13 -17.95
CA ASP A 716 9.04 -21.56 -16.85
C ASP A 716 8.48 -20.36 -16.10
N ASP A 717 7.24 -20.51 -15.61
CA ASP A 717 6.64 -19.51 -14.74
C ASP A 717 7.51 -19.32 -13.48
N GLY A 718 7.69 -18.08 -13.06
CA GLY A 718 8.60 -17.71 -11.98
C GLY A 718 10.11 -17.68 -12.32
N HIS A 719 10.55 -18.13 -13.52
CA HIS A 719 11.96 -18.00 -13.88
C HIS A 719 12.33 -16.52 -14.15
N PRO A 720 13.39 -15.95 -13.53
CA PRO A 720 13.68 -14.52 -13.63
C PRO A 720 14.06 -14.08 -15.06
N LEU A 721 14.69 -14.96 -15.84
CA LEU A 721 15.14 -14.63 -17.20
C LEU A 721 13.98 -14.26 -18.15
N GLN A 722 12.86 -14.97 -18.11
CA GLN A 722 11.70 -14.61 -18.94
C GLN A 722 11.05 -13.30 -18.49
N ARG A 723 11.10 -12.95 -17.20
CA ARG A 723 10.60 -11.67 -16.70
C ARG A 723 11.41 -10.50 -17.28
N TYR A 724 12.74 -10.54 -17.12
CA TYR A 724 13.61 -9.50 -17.69
C TYR A 724 13.46 -9.39 -19.21
N TRP A 725 13.35 -10.53 -19.91
CA TRP A 725 13.11 -10.55 -21.35
C TRP A 725 11.77 -9.87 -21.72
N ARG A 726 10.66 -10.23 -21.06
CA ARG A 726 9.33 -9.63 -21.30
C ARG A 726 9.34 -8.13 -21.05
N ASP A 727 10.02 -7.68 -20.00
CA ASP A 727 10.11 -6.28 -19.62
C ASP A 727 10.87 -5.45 -20.66
N VAL A 728 12.07 -5.89 -21.05
CA VAL A 728 12.88 -5.23 -22.08
C VAL A 728 12.13 -5.17 -23.41
N ARG A 729 11.45 -6.26 -23.79
CA ARG A 729 10.63 -6.32 -25.01
C ARG A 729 9.44 -5.35 -24.95
N SER A 730 8.77 -5.24 -23.80
CA SER A 730 7.57 -4.41 -23.67
C SER A 730 7.87 -2.92 -23.90
N VAL A 731 9.04 -2.45 -23.44
CA VAL A 731 9.47 -1.04 -23.62
C VAL A 731 9.66 -0.65 -25.09
N SER A 732 9.94 -1.61 -25.99
CA SER A 732 10.07 -1.34 -27.43
C SER A 732 8.82 -0.77 -28.10
N SER A 733 7.65 -1.01 -27.50
CA SER A 733 6.37 -0.48 -27.99
C SER A 733 6.11 0.96 -27.57
N HIS A 734 6.91 1.52 -26.66
CA HIS A 734 6.75 2.88 -26.19
C HIS A 734 7.11 3.89 -27.29
N ALA A 735 6.24 4.88 -27.55
CA ALA A 735 6.38 5.79 -28.70
C ALA A 735 7.69 6.59 -28.72
N VAL A 736 8.25 6.93 -27.54
CA VAL A 736 9.55 7.62 -27.43
C VAL A 736 10.72 6.72 -27.82
N MET A 737 10.55 5.41 -27.66
CA MET A 737 11.60 4.40 -27.83
C MET A 737 11.65 3.78 -29.23
N GLN A 738 10.74 4.17 -30.12
CA GLN A 738 10.78 3.75 -31.51
C GLN A 738 11.99 4.35 -32.23
N PHE A 739 12.75 3.51 -32.92
CA PHE A 739 13.99 3.93 -33.58
C PHE A 739 13.71 4.76 -34.83
N GLU A 740 12.71 4.41 -35.62
CA GLU A 740 12.43 5.05 -36.91
C GLU A 740 12.15 6.56 -36.76
N PRO A 741 11.25 7.02 -35.85
CA PRO A 741 11.05 8.45 -35.63
C PRO A 741 12.29 9.15 -35.08
N ALA A 742 13.08 8.47 -34.23
CA ALA A 742 14.29 9.04 -33.66
C ALA A 742 15.41 9.18 -34.71
N GLY A 743 15.56 8.18 -35.58
CA GLY A 743 16.49 8.16 -36.69
C GLY A 743 16.18 9.22 -37.74
N LEU A 744 14.90 9.36 -38.14
CA LEU A 744 14.45 10.40 -39.06
C LEU A 744 14.77 11.80 -38.52
N ALA A 745 14.41 12.09 -37.26
CA ALA A 745 14.72 13.37 -36.64
C ALA A 745 16.23 13.65 -36.61
N PHE A 746 17.05 12.65 -36.26
CA PHE A 746 18.51 12.78 -36.29
C PHE A 746 19.03 13.08 -37.69
N THR A 747 18.56 12.36 -38.71
CA THR A 747 18.96 12.58 -40.11
C THR A 747 18.56 13.96 -40.62
N GLU A 748 17.32 14.40 -40.39
CA GLU A 748 16.86 15.75 -40.76
C GLU A 748 17.75 16.86 -40.17
N GLY A 749 18.27 16.66 -38.95
CA GLY A 749 19.21 17.58 -38.32
C GLY A 749 20.58 17.65 -38.99
N LEU A 750 21.02 16.57 -39.64
CA LEU A 750 22.34 16.47 -40.28
C LEU A 750 22.33 16.86 -41.76
N VAL A 751 21.34 16.41 -42.53
CA VAL A 751 21.29 16.61 -43.98
C VAL A 751 20.42 17.79 -44.40
N GLY A 752 19.76 18.46 -43.44
CA GLY A 752 18.69 19.42 -43.70
C GLY A 752 17.36 18.72 -44.02
N GLN A 753 16.25 19.45 -44.01
CA GLN A 753 15.03 18.92 -44.63
C GLN A 753 15.23 18.93 -46.16
N PRO A 754 14.73 17.92 -46.88
CA PRO A 754 14.72 17.97 -48.34
C PRO A 754 13.99 19.19 -48.90
#